data_AF-A0A1T3NIA0-F1
#
_entry.id   AF-A0A1T3NIA0-F1
#
_cell.length_a   1.000
_cell.length_b   1.000
_cell.length_c   1.000
_cell.angle_alpha   90.00
_cell.angle_beta   90.00
_cell.angle_gamma   90.00
#
_symmetry.space_group_name_H-M   'P 1'
#
loop_
_entity.id
_entity.type
_entity.pdbx_description
1 polymer ?
#
loop_
_entity_poly.entity_id
_entity_poly.type
_entity_poly.pdbx_seq_one_letter_code
_entity_poly.pdbx_strand_id
1 'polypeptide(L)'
;MTRGKPLAPPWAVRAAVLLAAELFENRATPEEASWRRVVSLADAHFLLSGHYHLWPQWPQLGEEMRDRVVRLLRHRPSELAGEGSFMAVVEEVLAGGATEFVRAGDRRVVVHPHRDRLSRIDGLLDALDDNARSRERRNLGRLRPALNGTFTAGMWVDDPAGRRREVTASYRIDLAAAQQYVPLSLGKPAELDDVKIPWDEVEAITAALDSASAQVHRVRAVRAFRTHLRHRDGTPVGAVWELRAGVTQLMNAPTGIGKNEALADPIALWFAARGLVATIVVPRNRDVMATAHRLRRYAGILVGHPDAERHGWGALTARMVLPLMSTRRQQAFAEQAAASGTGDSAYRQWVFDELSYSCALAACASTETAVDTWDPGSEHCNELTGPDGEAASCPWFAVCGKFRHHRAAATASILVVGHHNLYSGNLHVPVRGRDGDRVGVPIDELVLRRSHAVFVDEIDALQSAGFDRGGRGVDLARFDGRRPGPVQTFATSFRSRARMLPPSAHANLHPAVAHLTWLADAYVFHLARGVLTPHRYSKARRVMPRHWDAWLAHLLFDLPRDTAPTQAQMHTVDRLFDARYPFEDGEQVEGIGDMGALTSLQRKLSQITDLHGFDLLNATNLEGIGAIARKAAAAPMTDAQEAVLPQHAVRRAFLENIRTVLRRIGRRAPQLRAAGIEADDLLDVVTAHRRWRAAPFGPLGRPLIAFEEVFDPEDVSATRLQLHALAGDPHTYTATLGDVTALAYCGRRRIVVGLSASAFMPFASRHHLVAPLTWYVPDDVVSSITVRLAPVSSTTAALSEVV
;
A
#
# COMPACT_ATOMS: atom_id res chain seq x y z
N MET A 1 -7.52 37.94 5.83
CA MET A 1 -7.96 36.60 5.38
C MET A 1 -6.74 35.79 4.97
N THR A 2 -6.17 35.06 5.92
CA THR A 2 -4.95 34.25 5.74
C THR A 2 -5.28 32.97 4.95
N ARG A 3 -4.50 32.68 3.90
CA ARG A 3 -4.58 31.43 3.12
C ARG A 3 -4.27 30.25 4.07
N GLY A 4 -5.32 29.65 4.62
CA GLY A 4 -5.24 28.60 5.64
C GLY A 4 -4.50 27.35 5.14
N LYS A 5 -3.49 26.92 5.90
CA LYS A 5 -2.90 25.58 5.81
C LYS A 5 -4.02 24.53 5.99
N PRO A 6 -3.92 23.34 5.38
CA PRO A 6 -4.89 22.27 5.60
C PRO A 6 -4.76 21.73 7.03
N LEU A 7 -5.72 22.06 7.90
CA LEU A 7 -5.81 21.69 9.33
C LEU A 7 -6.21 20.21 9.57
N ALA A 8 -6.02 19.32 8.59
CA ALA A 8 -6.52 17.94 8.68
C ALA A 8 -5.89 17.10 9.82
N PRO A 9 -4.57 17.13 10.06
CA PRO A 9 -3.99 16.31 11.13
C PRO A 9 -4.46 16.70 12.54
N PRO A 10 -4.48 17.99 12.94
CA PRO A 10 -5.04 18.41 14.23
C PRO A 10 -6.49 17.98 14.45
N TRP A 11 -7.35 18.09 13.45
CA TRP A 11 -8.76 17.67 13.59
C TRP A 11 -8.91 16.16 13.76
N ALA A 12 -8.12 15.36 13.02
CA ALA A 12 -8.13 13.90 13.17
C ALA A 12 -7.67 13.47 14.57
N VAL A 13 -6.63 14.09 15.13
CA VAL A 13 -6.18 13.80 16.50
C VAL A 13 -7.25 14.15 17.53
N ARG A 14 -7.90 15.31 17.40
CA ARG A 14 -8.97 15.71 18.31
C ARG A 14 -10.16 14.75 18.27
N ALA A 15 -10.61 14.38 17.07
CA ALA A 15 -11.69 13.42 16.89
C ALA A 15 -11.30 12.04 17.46
N ALA A 16 -10.06 11.60 17.27
CA ALA A 16 -9.57 10.33 17.81
C ALA A 16 -9.56 10.30 19.34
N VAL A 17 -9.10 11.38 19.99
CA VAL A 17 -9.10 11.47 21.47
C VAL A 17 -10.52 11.45 22.03
N LEU A 18 -11.45 12.18 21.41
CA LEU A 18 -12.85 12.20 21.85
C LEU A 18 -13.57 10.86 21.60
N LEU A 19 -13.34 10.22 20.45
CA LEU A 19 -13.86 8.88 20.17
C LEU A 19 -13.27 7.86 21.14
N ALA A 20 -11.99 7.94 21.45
CA ALA A 20 -11.38 7.06 22.44
C ALA A 20 -12.00 7.26 23.83
N ALA A 21 -12.38 8.50 24.16
CA ALA A 21 -13.11 8.80 25.39
C ALA A 21 -14.49 8.13 25.45
N GLU A 22 -15.15 7.84 24.33
CA GLU A 22 -16.43 7.12 24.29
C GLU A 22 -16.24 5.60 24.26
N LEU A 23 -15.21 5.13 23.56
CA LEU A 23 -15.06 3.72 23.16
C LEU A 23 -14.25 2.88 24.14
N PHE A 24 -13.33 3.48 24.88
CA PHE A 24 -12.44 2.76 25.79
C PHE A 24 -12.75 3.08 27.25
N GLU A 25 -12.23 2.24 28.15
CA GLU A 25 -12.39 2.39 29.58
C GLU A 25 -11.80 3.71 30.10
N ASN A 26 -12.44 4.29 31.11
CA ASN A 26 -11.92 5.48 31.78
C ASN A 26 -10.62 5.13 32.51
N ARG A 27 -9.53 5.85 32.23
CA ARG A 27 -8.23 5.65 32.90
C ARG A 27 -8.07 6.48 34.18
N ALA A 28 -9.14 7.15 34.63
CA ALA A 28 -9.18 7.86 35.91
C ALA A 28 -9.14 6.85 37.07
N THR A 29 -8.71 7.29 38.25
CA THR A 29 -8.85 6.45 39.45
C THR A 29 -10.34 6.21 39.75
N PRO A 30 -10.71 5.13 40.46
CA PRO A 30 -12.12 4.82 40.75
C PRO A 30 -12.88 5.99 41.41
N GLU A 31 -12.20 6.76 42.26
CA GLU A 31 -12.74 7.94 42.95
C GLU A 31 -13.01 9.12 42.02
N GLU A 32 -12.17 9.29 40.99
CA GLU A 32 -12.28 10.37 40.01
C GLU A 32 -13.19 10.01 38.83
N ALA A 33 -13.43 8.72 38.58
CA ALA A 33 -14.08 8.23 37.38
C ALA A 33 -15.52 8.74 37.17
N SER A 34 -16.18 9.19 38.23
CA SER A 34 -17.53 9.74 38.21
C SER A 34 -17.63 11.17 37.64
N TRP A 35 -16.55 11.96 37.72
CA TRP A 35 -16.54 13.37 37.28
C TRP A 35 -15.38 13.70 36.34
N ARG A 36 -14.40 12.81 36.18
CA ARG A 36 -13.21 12.99 35.35
C ARG A 36 -13.11 11.88 34.31
N ARG A 37 -12.89 12.24 33.04
CA ARG A 37 -12.59 11.29 31.96
C ARG A 37 -11.13 11.41 31.56
N VAL A 38 -10.34 10.38 31.86
CA VAL A 38 -8.93 10.30 31.47
C VAL A 38 -8.79 9.28 30.34
N VAL A 39 -8.12 9.68 29.26
CA VAL A 39 -7.91 8.87 28.06
C VAL A 39 -6.44 8.62 27.86
N SER A 40 -6.09 7.38 27.52
CA SER A 40 -4.75 7.05 27.05
C SER A 40 -4.56 7.52 25.62
N LEU A 41 -3.45 8.21 25.33
CA LEU A 41 -3.11 8.58 23.97
C LEU A 41 -2.83 7.34 23.08
N ALA A 42 -2.51 6.19 23.69
CA ALA A 42 -2.41 4.92 22.96
C ALA A 42 -3.77 4.44 22.43
N ASP A 43 -4.85 4.63 23.20
CA ASP A 43 -6.22 4.25 22.80
C ASP A 43 -6.68 5.13 21.62
N ALA A 44 -6.37 6.44 21.66
CA ALA A 44 -6.63 7.35 20.54
C ALA A 44 -5.79 7.01 19.30
N HIS A 45 -4.50 6.71 19.48
CA HIS A 45 -3.63 6.28 18.39
C HIS A 45 -4.11 4.96 17.76
N PHE A 46 -4.63 4.02 18.56
CA PHE A 46 -5.15 2.75 18.06
C PHE A 46 -6.23 2.96 16.99
N LEU A 47 -7.18 3.88 17.22
CA LEU A 47 -8.21 4.26 16.24
C LEU A 47 -7.59 4.77 14.92
N LEU A 48 -6.48 5.51 15.00
CA LEU A 48 -5.79 5.99 13.81
C LEU A 48 -4.89 4.91 13.18
N SER A 49 -4.48 3.89 13.91
CA SER A 49 -3.63 2.81 13.37
C SER A 49 -4.36 1.91 12.37
N GLY A 50 -5.69 1.72 12.55
CA GLY A 50 -6.55 0.92 11.69
C GLY A 50 -6.56 -0.58 11.96
N HIS A 51 -5.96 -1.05 13.06
CA HIS A 51 -5.89 -2.47 13.45
C HIS A 51 -7.19 -3.00 14.10
N TYR A 52 -8.36 -2.60 13.60
CA TYR A 52 -9.65 -2.95 14.22
C TYR A 52 -9.95 -4.45 14.26
N HIS A 53 -9.33 -5.24 13.38
CA HIS A 53 -9.41 -6.70 13.41
C HIS A 53 -8.81 -7.31 14.69
N LEU A 54 -7.94 -6.58 15.39
CA LEU A 54 -7.37 -6.97 16.69
C LEU A 54 -8.25 -6.53 17.86
N TRP A 55 -9.34 -5.80 17.61
CA TRP A 55 -10.21 -5.26 18.65
C TRP A 55 -11.46 -6.14 18.83
N PRO A 56 -11.56 -6.93 19.91
CA PRO A 56 -12.70 -7.85 20.10
C PRO A 56 -14.06 -7.15 20.16
N GLN A 57 -14.09 -5.89 20.57
CA GLN A 57 -15.29 -5.08 20.65
C GLN A 57 -15.74 -4.55 19.27
N TRP A 58 -14.87 -4.53 18.24
CA TRP A 58 -15.20 -3.98 16.92
C TRP A 58 -16.48 -4.57 16.30
N PRO A 59 -16.69 -5.91 16.29
CA PRO A 59 -17.94 -6.50 15.79
C PRO A 59 -19.17 -6.17 16.63
N GLN A 60 -18.98 -5.80 17.90
CA GLN A 60 -20.05 -5.53 18.88
C GLN A 60 -20.50 -4.06 18.89
N LEU A 61 -19.74 -3.17 18.27
CA LEU A 61 -20.10 -1.76 18.19
C LEU A 61 -21.40 -1.54 17.40
N GLY A 62 -22.23 -0.62 17.89
CA GLY A 62 -23.39 -0.12 17.16
C GLY A 62 -22.98 0.54 15.83
N GLU A 63 -23.89 0.55 14.86
CA GLU A 63 -23.61 1.05 13.50
C GLU A 63 -23.18 2.52 13.48
N GLU A 64 -23.83 3.37 14.27
CA GLU A 64 -23.48 4.79 14.35
C GLU A 64 -22.05 5.01 14.83
N MET A 65 -21.60 4.23 15.82
CA MET A 65 -20.26 4.35 16.36
C MET A 65 -19.23 3.80 15.38
N ARG A 66 -19.55 2.70 14.68
CA ARG A 66 -18.71 2.20 13.58
C ARG A 66 -18.57 3.24 12.47
N ASP A 67 -19.66 3.92 12.05
CA ASP A 67 -19.59 4.98 11.03
C ASP A 67 -18.68 6.12 11.48
N ARG A 68 -18.78 6.60 12.73
CA ARG A 68 -17.88 7.65 13.25
C ARG A 68 -16.40 7.26 13.20
N VAL A 69 -16.08 6.06 13.69
CA VAL A 69 -14.71 5.52 13.67
C VAL A 69 -14.18 5.40 12.24
N VAL A 70 -15.03 4.97 11.32
CA VAL A 70 -14.70 4.74 9.93
C VAL A 70 -14.56 6.05 9.14
N ARG A 71 -15.39 7.06 9.42
CA ARG A 71 -15.26 8.43 8.89
C ARG A 71 -13.92 9.05 9.29
N LEU A 72 -13.54 8.88 10.57
CA LEU A 72 -12.21 9.27 11.04
C LEU A 72 -11.11 8.56 10.24
N LEU A 73 -11.21 7.24 10.11
CA LEU A 73 -10.21 6.41 9.43
C LEU A 73 -10.04 6.83 7.96
N ARG A 74 -11.14 7.09 7.26
CA ARG A 74 -11.18 7.45 5.83
C ARG A 74 -10.38 8.70 5.50
N HIS A 75 -10.45 9.72 6.36
CA HIS A 75 -9.77 10.99 6.16
C HIS A 75 -8.43 11.11 6.91
N ARG A 76 -8.05 10.06 7.65
CA ARG A 76 -6.77 10.00 8.35
C ARG A 76 -5.59 10.15 7.38
N PRO A 77 -4.73 11.17 7.57
CA PRO A 77 -3.41 11.22 6.94
C PRO A 77 -2.59 9.98 7.31
N SER A 78 -2.02 9.27 6.34
CA SER A 78 -1.30 8.01 6.59
C SER A 78 -0.23 8.16 7.67
N GLU A 79 0.42 9.32 7.77
CA GLU A 79 1.44 9.59 8.79
C GLU A 79 0.94 9.43 10.22
N LEU A 80 -0.36 9.69 10.50
CA LEU A 80 -0.94 9.58 11.84
C LEU A 80 -1.20 8.15 12.30
N ALA A 81 -1.11 7.16 11.40
CA ALA A 81 -1.12 5.76 11.81
C ALA A 81 0.18 5.35 12.52
N GLY A 82 1.22 6.20 12.43
CA GLY A 82 2.48 6.05 13.14
C GLY A 82 2.54 6.90 14.41
N GLU A 83 2.85 6.24 15.51
CA GLU A 83 2.79 6.81 16.87
C GLU A 83 3.60 8.09 17.03
N GLY A 84 4.84 8.13 16.53
CA GLY A 84 5.69 9.31 16.67
C GLY A 84 5.13 10.56 15.95
N SER A 85 4.51 10.38 14.79
CA SER A 85 3.85 11.49 14.08
C SER A 85 2.56 11.90 14.78
N PHE A 86 1.80 10.92 15.29
CA PHE A 86 0.60 11.17 16.08
C PHE A 86 0.94 12.01 17.33
N MET A 87 1.93 11.58 18.13
CA MET A 87 2.37 12.30 19.32
C MET A 87 2.83 13.72 18.99
N ALA A 88 3.61 13.92 17.92
CA ALA A 88 4.04 15.25 17.50
C ALA A 88 2.85 16.19 17.19
N VAL A 89 1.77 15.67 16.60
CA VAL A 89 0.56 16.45 16.36
C VAL A 89 -0.26 16.66 17.64
N VAL A 90 -0.28 15.70 18.57
CA VAL A 90 -0.88 15.90 19.90
C VAL A 90 -0.20 17.06 20.63
N GLU A 91 1.14 17.14 20.60
CA GLU A 91 1.89 18.25 21.19
C GLU A 91 1.54 19.60 20.55
N GLU A 92 1.46 19.65 19.22
CA GLU A 92 1.02 20.85 18.49
C GLU A 92 -0.41 21.27 18.90
N VAL A 93 -1.32 20.31 19.04
CA VAL A 93 -2.70 20.53 19.44
C VAL A 93 -2.76 21.07 20.87
N LEU A 94 -2.05 20.46 21.82
CA LEU A 94 -2.00 20.91 23.22
C LEU A 94 -1.36 22.31 23.37
N ALA A 95 -0.31 22.60 22.61
CA ALA A 95 0.35 23.91 22.62
C ALA A 95 -0.55 25.02 22.05
N GLY A 96 -1.51 24.68 21.18
CA GLY A 96 -2.46 25.61 20.57
C GLY A 96 -3.57 26.13 21.51
N GLY A 97 -3.70 25.59 22.73
CA GLY A 97 -4.52 26.12 23.83
C GLY A 97 -6.06 25.99 23.70
N ALA A 98 -6.61 25.84 22.49
CA ALA A 98 -8.05 25.72 22.25
C ALA A 98 -8.47 24.28 21.88
N THR A 99 -8.43 23.39 22.87
CA THR A 99 -8.66 21.93 22.71
C THR A 99 -9.72 21.39 23.65
N GLU A 100 -10.29 20.24 23.31
CA GLU A 100 -11.28 19.52 24.12
C GLU A 100 -10.66 18.69 25.25
N PHE A 101 -9.34 18.75 25.38
CA PHE A 101 -8.59 17.97 26.36
C PHE A 101 -7.29 18.67 26.74
N VAL A 102 -6.79 18.34 27.94
CA VAL A 102 -5.54 18.86 28.52
C VAL A 102 -4.64 17.73 29.00
N ARG A 103 -3.34 18.01 29.14
CA ARG A 103 -2.35 17.03 29.61
C ARG A 103 -2.68 16.59 31.05
N ALA A 104 -2.68 15.28 31.29
CA ALA A 104 -2.91 14.68 32.61
C ALA A 104 -1.67 13.96 33.18
N GLY A 105 -0.66 13.73 32.34
CA GLY A 105 0.55 12.97 32.67
C GLY A 105 1.28 12.57 31.40
N ASP A 106 2.27 11.69 31.52
CA ASP A 106 2.92 11.13 30.34
C ASP A 106 1.93 10.24 29.58
N ARG A 107 1.74 10.54 28.29
CA ARG A 107 0.84 9.82 27.38
C ARG A 107 -0.64 9.77 27.79
N ARG A 108 -1.11 10.65 28.68
CA ARG A 108 -2.51 10.70 29.12
C ARG A 108 -3.08 12.12 29.03
N VAL A 109 -4.36 12.20 28.70
CA VAL A 109 -5.10 13.47 28.62
C VAL A 109 -6.42 13.40 29.39
N VAL A 110 -6.81 14.51 30.02
CA VAL A 110 -8.15 14.69 30.60
C VAL A 110 -9.02 15.32 29.53
N VAL A 111 -10.15 14.69 29.23
CA VAL A 111 -11.15 15.23 28.30
C VAL A 111 -12.09 16.15 29.08
N HIS A 112 -12.31 17.35 28.56
CA HIS A 112 -13.23 18.30 29.17
C HIS A 112 -14.67 17.76 29.15
N PRO A 113 -15.46 18.02 30.21
CA PRO A 113 -16.89 17.69 30.20
C PRO A 113 -17.60 18.53 29.14
N HIS A 114 -18.12 17.85 28.11
CA HIS A 114 -18.95 18.46 27.07
C HIS A 114 -20.41 18.04 27.29
N ARG A 115 -21.34 19.00 27.21
CA ARG A 115 -22.79 18.71 27.32
C ARG A 115 -23.27 17.70 26.27
N ASP A 116 -22.65 17.73 25.08
CA ASP A 116 -22.89 16.77 24.01
C ASP A 116 -21.56 16.45 23.29
N ARG A 117 -20.88 15.39 23.74
CA ARG A 117 -19.59 14.97 23.20
C ARG A 117 -19.73 14.39 21.78
N LEU A 118 -20.82 13.68 21.51
CA LEU A 118 -21.07 13.05 20.21
C LEU A 118 -21.26 14.10 19.11
N SER A 119 -22.06 15.14 19.36
CA SER A 119 -22.19 16.27 18.44
C SER A 119 -20.86 16.97 18.17
N ARG A 120 -19.99 17.07 19.19
CA ARG A 120 -18.65 17.64 18.99
C ARG A 120 -17.76 16.76 18.11
N ILE A 121 -17.82 15.44 18.29
CA ILE A 121 -17.14 14.47 17.43
C ILE A 121 -17.64 14.63 15.98
N ASP A 122 -18.95 14.66 15.78
CA ASP A 122 -19.56 14.78 14.46
C ASP A 122 -19.14 16.07 13.76
N GLY A 123 -19.10 17.21 14.47
CA GLY A 123 -18.61 18.47 13.90
C GLY A 123 -17.13 18.45 13.49
N LEU A 124 -16.28 17.67 14.17
CA LEU A 124 -14.88 17.48 13.75
C LEU A 124 -14.77 16.57 12.51
N LEU A 125 -15.62 15.54 12.43
CA LEU A 125 -15.70 14.66 11.26
C LEU A 125 -16.23 15.42 10.03
N ASP A 126 -17.23 16.28 10.21
CA ASP A 126 -17.76 17.14 9.15
C ASP A 126 -16.69 18.11 8.61
N ALA A 127 -15.86 18.68 9.50
CA ALA A 127 -14.74 19.53 9.10
C ALA A 127 -13.67 18.75 8.28
N LEU A 128 -13.41 17.48 8.62
CA LEU A 128 -12.53 16.61 7.85
C LEU A 128 -13.12 16.33 6.45
N ASP A 129 -14.40 15.99 6.39
CA ASP A 129 -15.13 15.75 5.15
C ASP A 129 -15.06 17.00 4.26
N ASP A 130 -15.40 18.17 4.78
CA ASP A 130 -15.39 19.45 4.05
C ASP A 130 -14.02 19.85 3.51
N ASN A 131 -12.96 19.60 4.28
CA ASN A 131 -11.61 19.81 3.80
C ASN A 131 -11.24 18.84 2.67
N ALA A 132 -11.70 17.58 2.72
CA ALA A 132 -11.54 16.64 1.61
C ALA A 132 -12.28 17.14 0.35
N ARG A 133 -13.57 17.53 0.46
CA ARG A 133 -14.34 18.06 -0.69
C ARG A 133 -13.67 19.30 -1.30
N SER A 134 -13.13 20.17 -0.46
CA SER A 134 -12.47 21.41 -0.90
C SER A 134 -11.15 21.15 -1.63
N ARG A 135 -10.41 20.09 -1.25
CA ARG A 135 -9.23 19.64 -2.00
C ARG A 135 -9.61 19.09 -3.37
N GLU A 136 -10.66 18.28 -3.44
CA GLU A 136 -11.07 17.63 -4.68
C GLU A 136 -11.67 18.61 -5.68
N ARG A 137 -12.43 19.61 -5.21
CA ARG A 137 -12.88 20.73 -6.05
C ARG A 137 -11.71 21.46 -6.72
N ARG A 138 -10.60 21.67 -6.01
CA ARG A 138 -9.39 22.28 -6.59
C ARG A 138 -8.72 21.37 -7.63
N ASN A 139 -8.70 20.06 -7.40
CA ASN A 139 -8.14 19.10 -8.35
C ASN A 139 -8.95 19.06 -9.66
N LEU A 140 -10.28 19.05 -9.56
CA LEU A 140 -11.18 19.08 -10.71
C LEU A 140 -11.07 20.36 -11.52
N GLY A 141 -10.83 21.50 -10.85
CA GLY A 141 -10.60 22.78 -11.53
C GLY A 141 -9.43 22.76 -12.50
N ARG A 142 -8.50 21.81 -12.38
CA ARG A 142 -7.36 21.60 -13.30
C ARG A 142 -7.70 20.80 -14.55
N LEU A 143 -8.90 20.22 -14.64
CA LEU A 143 -9.33 19.42 -15.80
C LEU A 143 -10.05 20.25 -16.88
N ARG A 144 -9.75 21.55 -16.97
CA ARG A 144 -10.34 22.39 -18.02
C ARG A 144 -9.79 21.98 -19.39
N PRO A 145 -10.63 21.65 -20.37
CA PRO A 145 -10.15 21.25 -21.70
C PRO A 145 -9.30 22.33 -22.36
N ALA A 146 -8.17 21.92 -22.95
CA ALA A 146 -7.38 22.76 -23.83
C ALA A 146 -8.11 22.94 -25.17
N LEU A 147 -8.44 24.20 -25.51
CA LEU A 147 -9.27 24.52 -26.70
C LEU A 147 -8.42 25.07 -27.85
N ASN A 148 -8.08 26.36 -27.82
CA ASN A 148 -7.29 27.01 -28.86
C ASN A 148 -5.98 27.52 -28.26
N GLY A 149 -4.85 27.08 -28.80
CA GLY A 149 -3.52 27.57 -28.42
C GLY A 149 -2.42 26.52 -28.48
N THR A 150 -1.25 26.93 -28.03
CA THR A 150 -0.07 26.06 -27.86
C THR A 150 0.05 25.68 -26.40
N PHE A 151 0.05 24.38 -26.13
CA PHE A 151 0.21 23.82 -24.79
C PHE A 151 1.49 23.02 -24.71
N THR A 152 2.11 22.94 -23.53
CA THR A 152 3.33 22.17 -23.33
C THR A 152 3.16 21.10 -22.25
N ALA A 153 3.90 20.00 -22.39
CA ALA A 153 4.08 19.02 -21.34
C ALA A 153 5.52 18.49 -21.37
N GLY A 154 6.08 18.22 -20.20
CA GLY A 154 7.37 17.55 -20.08
C GLY A 154 7.20 16.05 -20.32
N MET A 155 7.91 15.51 -21.30
CA MET A 155 7.95 14.08 -21.61
C MET A 155 9.34 13.52 -21.37
N TRP A 156 9.42 12.27 -20.92
CA TRP A 156 10.70 11.57 -20.75
C TRP A 156 10.92 10.62 -21.91
N VAL A 157 12.12 10.66 -22.47
CA VAL A 157 12.52 9.85 -23.61
C VAL A 157 13.82 9.14 -23.26
N ASP A 158 13.89 7.85 -23.57
CA ASP A 158 15.14 7.09 -23.47
C ASP A 158 16.05 7.46 -24.65
N ASP A 159 17.30 7.87 -24.38
CA ASP A 159 18.32 8.07 -25.41
C ASP A 159 18.84 6.70 -25.92
N PRO A 160 19.50 6.66 -27.10
CA PRO A 160 20.06 5.41 -27.64
C PRO A 160 21.12 4.74 -26.76
N ALA A 161 21.71 5.46 -25.81
CA ALA A 161 22.64 4.95 -24.79
C ALA A 161 21.93 4.52 -23.49
N GLY A 162 20.59 4.51 -23.47
CA GLY A 162 19.76 4.11 -22.33
C GLY A 162 19.63 5.17 -21.23
N ARG A 163 19.98 6.44 -21.51
CA ARG A 163 19.80 7.54 -20.55
C ARG A 163 18.45 8.20 -20.76
N ARG A 164 17.67 8.37 -19.69
CA ARG A 164 16.44 9.19 -19.74
C ARG A 164 16.78 10.67 -19.83
N ARG A 165 16.24 11.35 -20.83
CA ARG A 165 16.27 12.81 -20.97
C ARG A 165 14.86 13.38 -21.02
N GLU A 166 14.67 14.56 -20.46
CA GLU A 166 13.41 15.29 -20.55
C GLU A 166 13.39 16.07 -21.88
N VAL A 167 12.28 15.98 -22.58
CA VAL A 167 11.98 16.75 -23.79
C VAL A 167 10.65 17.47 -23.52
N THR A 168 10.52 18.71 -23.99
CA THR A 168 9.23 19.40 -23.93
C THR A 168 8.44 19.08 -25.20
N ALA A 169 7.27 18.48 -25.06
CA ALA A 169 6.32 18.33 -26.15
C ALA A 169 5.42 19.56 -26.23
N SER A 170 5.30 20.14 -27.42
CA SER A 170 4.40 21.26 -27.71
C SER A 170 3.20 20.75 -28.52
N TYR A 171 2.00 20.97 -27.99
CA TYR A 171 0.73 20.56 -28.59
C TYR A 171 0.01 21.77 -29.17
N ARG A 172 -0.21 21.78 -30.48
CA ARG A 172 -1.02 22.81 -31.14
C ARG A 172 -2.45 22.30 -31.27
N ILE A 173 -3.37 22.89 -30.51
CA ILE A 173 -4.78 22.49 -30.49
C ILE A 173 -5.60 23.64 -31.05
N ASP A 174 -6.44 23.34 -32.03
CA ASP A 174 -7.35 24.28 -32.68
C ASP A 174 -8.78 23.71 -32.65
N LEU A 175 -9.45 23.87 -31.51
CA LEU A 175 -10.82 23.42 -31.28
C LEU A 175 -11.69 24.59 -30.80
N ALA A 176 -12.80 24.82 -31.48
CA ALA A 176 -13.79 25.83 -31.08
C ALA A 176 -14.50 25.46 -29.76
N ALA A 177 -14.72 24.16 -29.53
CA ALA A 177 -15.32 23.64 -28.32
C ALA A 177 -14.86 22.20 -28.06
N ALA A 178 -14.88 21.80 -26.79
CA ALA A 178 -14.66 20.43 -26.37
C ALA A 178 -15.86 19.95 -25.55
N GLN A 179 -16.18 18.66 -25.64
CA GLN A 179 -17.20 18.08 -24.80
C GLN A 179 -16.73 18.10 -23.34
N GLN A 180 -17.46 18.84 -22.49
CA GLN A 180 -17.18 18.85 -21.08
C GLN A 180 -17.42 17.46 -20.48
N TYR A 181 -16.46 16.97 -19.70
CA TYR A 181 -16.64 15.71 -19.01
C TYR A 181 -17.67 15.85 -17.88
N VAL A 182 -18.63 14.94 -17.84
CA VAL A 182 -19.59 14.83 -16.74
C VAL A 182 -19.11 13.77 -15.75
N PRO A 183 -18.84 14.11 -14.48
CA PRO A 183 -18.48 13.17 -13.43
C PRO A 183 -19.37 11.93 -13.38
N LEU A 184 -18.75 10.77 -13.42
CA LEU A 184 -19.43 9.48 -13.44
C LEU A 184 -20.14 9.25 -12.10
N SER A 185 -21.46 9.07 -12.10
CA SER A 185 -22.17 8.74 -10.87
C SER A 185 -22.01 7.26 -10.53
N LEU A 186 -21.41 6.95 -9.37
CA LEU A 186 -21.38 5.56 -8.86
C LEU A 186 -22.66 5.17 -8.13
N GLY A 187 -23.64 6.08 -8.04
CA GLY A 187 -24.86 5.88 -7.27
C GLY A 187 -24.63 5.73 -5.76
N LYS A 188 -25.69 5.27 -5.08
CA LYS A 188 -25.59 4.82 -3.69
C LYS A 188 -24.76 3.53 -3.63
N PRO A 189 -24.02 3.30 -2.54
CA PRO A 189 -23.40 2.00 -2.30
C PRO A 189 -24.45 0.88 -2.45
N ALA A 190 -24.11 -0.21 -3.12
CA ALA A 190 -24.94 -1.42 -3.15
C ALA A 190 -25.41 -1.83 -1.74
N GLU A 191 -26.67 -2.20 -1.56
CA GLU A 191 -27.23 -2.55 -0.25
C GLU A 191 -27.61 -4.03 -0.24
N LEU A 192 -26.75 -4.86 0.35
CA LEU A 192 -26.99 -6.29 0.54
C LEU A 192 -26.02 -6.81 1.61
N ASP A 193 -26.56 -7.13 2.79
CA ASP A 193 -25.77 -7.65 3.91
C ASP A 193 -25.67 -9.19 3.87
N ASP A 194 -26.68 -9.86 3.32
CA ASP A 194 -26.68 -11.30 3.08
C ASP A 194 -27.34 -11.63 1.74
N VAL A 195 -26.91 -12.75 1.15
CA VAL A 195 -27.50 -13.29 -0.07
C VAL A 195 -27.60 -14.80 0.04
N LYS A 196 -28.75 -15.33 -0.35
CA LYS A 196 -29.06 -16.76 -0.38
C LYS A 196 -29.11 -17.23 -1.82
N ILE A 197 -28.15 -18.06 -2.20
CA ILE A 197 -27.99 -18.57 -3.56
C ILE A 197 -28.47 -20.01 -3.61
N PRO A 198 -29.61 -20.31 -4.26
CA PRO A 198 -30.07 -21.69 -4.39
C PRO A 198 -29.19 -22.48 -5.35
N TRP A 199 -28.73 -23.67 -4.95
CA TRP A 199 -27.89 -24.51 -5.82
C TRP A 199 -28.60 -24.92 -7.11
N ASP A 200 -29.92 -25.15 -7.05
CA ASP A 200 -30.71 -25.57 -8.22
C ASP A 200 -30.69 -24.51 -9.34
N GLU A 201 -30.60 -23.23 -8.99
CA GLU A 201 -30.55 -22.16 -9.98
C GLU A 201 -29.17 -22.01 -10.62
N VAL A 202 -28.11 -22.21 -9.84
CA VAL A 202 -26.73 -22.26 -10.35
C VAL A 202 -26.56 -23.50 -11.25
N GLU A 203 -27.16 -24.62 -10.87
CA GLU A 203 -27.22 -25.83 -11.69
C GLU A 203 -27.99 -25.58 -12.99
N ALA A 204 -29.12 -24.86 -12.95
CA ALA A 204 -29.86 -24.51 -14.17
C ALA A 204 -29.03 -23.66 -15.15
N ILE A 205 -28.30 -22.67 -14.65
CA ILE A 205 -27.37 -21.87 -15.47
C ILE A 205 -26.31 -22.77 -16.10
N THR A 206 -25.64 -23.59 -15.30
CA THR A 206 -24.57 -24.46 -15.82
C THR A 206 -25.10 -25.51 -16.79
N ALA A 207 -26.31 -26.03 -16.58
CA ALA A 207 -26.96 -27.00 -17.47
C ALA A 207 -27.29 -26.41 -18.84
N ALA A 208 -27.77 -25.17 -18.89
CA ALA A 208 -28.00 -24.45 -20.14
C ALA A 208 -26.69 -24.24 -20.93
N LEU A 209 -25.61 -23.86 -20.24
CA LEU A 209 -24.28 -23.67 -20.85
C LEU A 209 -23.67 -24.98 -21.36
N ASP A 210 -23.81 -26.05 -20.58
CA ASP A 210 -23.34 -27.40 -20.91
C ASP A 210 -24.11 -27.97 -22.10
N SER A 211 -25.44 -27.81 -22.15
CA SER A 211 -26.28 -28.19 -23.29
C SER A 211 -25.84 -27.51 -24.58
N ALA A 212 -25.61 -26.19 -24.55
CA ALA A 212 -25.16 -25.42 -25.72
C ALA A 212 -23.74 -25.77 -26.20
N SER A 213 -22.92 -26.40 -25.35
CA SER A 213 -21.55 -26.81 -25.69
C SER A 213 -21.38 -28.32 -25.86
N ALA A 214 -22.47 -29.10 -25.77
CA ALA A 214 -22.45 -30.57 -25.75
C ALA A 214 -21.45 -31.15 -24.72
N GLN A 215 -21.37 -30.50 -23.55
CA GLN A 215 -20.51 -30.90 -22.44
C GLN A 215 -21.37 -31.13 -21.18
N VAL A 216 -20.79 -31.75 -20.15
CA VAL A 216 -21.49 -31.99 -18.85
C VAL A 216 -20.61 -31.62 -17.65
N HIS A 217 -19.48 -30.97 -17.89
CA HIS A 217 -18.45 -30.77 -16.87
C HIS A 217 -18.86 -29.72 -15.83
N ARG A 218 -19.60 -28.68 -16.21
CA ARG A 218 -19.98 -27.59 -15.29
C ARG A 218 -21.07 -28.04 -14.34
N VAL A 219 -22.11 -28.71 -14.85
CA VAL A 219 -23.17 -29.30 -14.02
C VAL A 219 -22.58 -30.31 -13.04
N ARG A 220 -21.67 -31.18 -13.51
CA ARG A 220 -21.01 -32.16 -12.64
C ARG A 220 -20.22 -31.47 -11.53
N ALA A 221 -19.52 -30.40 -11.84
CA ALA A 221 -18.78 -29.61 -10.86
C ALA A 221 -19.70 -28.92 -9.83
N VAL A 222 -20.81 -28.30 -10.26
CA VAL A 222 -21.81 -27.71 -9.33
C VAL A 222 -22.39 -28.76 -8.41
N ARG A 223 -22.77 -29.92 -8.94
CA ARG A 223 -23.27 -31.04 -8.13
C ARG A 223 -22.23 -31.53 -7.12
N ALA A 224 -20.96 -31.57 -7.52
CA ALA A 224 -19.86 -31.89 -6.61
C ALA A 224 -19.75 -30.86 -5.47
N PHE A 225 -19.84 -29.55 -5.76
CA PHE A 225 -19.88 -28.53 -4.71
C PHE A 225 -21.10 -28.68 -3.80
N ARG A 226 -22.31 -28.85 -4.34
CA ARG A 226 -23.52 -29.09 -3.54
C ARG A 226 -23.38 -30.29 -2.60
N THR A 227 -22.70 -31.34 -3.04
CA THR A 227 -22.55 -32.59 -2.30
C THR A 227 -21.42 -32.54 -1.27
N HIS A 228 -20.30 -31.88 -1.58
CA HIS A 228 -19.06 -31.98 -0.82
C HIS A 228 -18.63 -30.69 -0.11
N LEU A 229 -19.25 -29.54 -0.41
CA LEU A 229 -18.96 -28.30 0.30
C LEU A 229 -19.40 -28.42 1.76
N ARG A 230 -18.50 -28.09 2.68
CA ARG A 230 -18.72 -28.12 4.13
C ARG A 230 -18.44 -26.75 4.73
N HIS A 231 -19.15 -26.41 5.79
CA HIS A 231 -18.77 -25.36 6.72
C HIS A 231 -17.51 -25.75 7.48
N ARG A 232 -16.86 -24.78 8.13
CA ARG A 232 -15.67 -25.01 8.97
C ARG A 232 -15.85 -26.08 10.04
N ASP A 233 -17.06 -26.25 10.57
CA ASP A 233 -17.40 -27.26 11.59
C ASP A 233 -17.65 -28.67 11.01
N GLY A 234 -17.51 -28.83 9.69
CA GLY A 234 -17.71 -30.09 8.97
C GLY A 234 -19.17 -30.35 8.58
N THR A 235 -20.11 -29.45 8.89
CA THR A 235 -21.51 -29.60 8.48
C THR A 235 -21.69 -29.29 6.99
N PRO A 236 -22.58 -29.99 6.27
CA PRO A 236 -22.89 -29.67 4.87
C PRO A 236 -23.65 -28.35 4.75
N VAL A 237 -23.36 -27.58 3.69
CA VAL A 237 -23.98 -26.26 3.42
C VAL A 237 -25.48 -26.36 3.13
N GLY A 238 -25.97 -27.52 2.67
CA GLY A 238 -27.38 -27.74 2.36
C GLY A 238 -27.79 -27.23 0.97
N ALA A 239 -29.08 -26.93 0.80
CA ALA A 239 -29.67 -26.58 -0.50
C ALA A 239 -29.42 -25.13 -0.95
N VAL A 240 -29.03 -24.25 -0.03
CA VAL A 240 -28.84 -22.82 -0.27
C VAL A 240 -27.47 -22.43 0.25
N TRP A 241 -26.69 -21.75 -0.58
CA TRP A 241 -25.41 -21.17 -0.17
C TRP A 241 -25.62 -19.73 0.30
N GLU A 242 -25.39 -19.47 1.59
CA GLU A 242 -25.53 -18.14 2.19
C GLU A 242 -24.19 -17.41 2.23
N LEU A 243 -24.12 -16.23 1.62
CA LEU A 243 -22.97 -15.33 1.72
C LEU A 243 -23.33 -14.13 2.58
N ARG A 244 -22.37 -13.61 3.36
CA ARG A 244 -22.60 -12.53 4.32
C ARG A 244 -21.54 -11.44 4.19
N ALA A 245 -21.95 -10.20 4.38
CA ALA A 245 -21.08 -9.05 4.35
C ALA A 245 -20.24 -8.94 5.63
N GLY A 246 -18.97 -8.57 5.50
CA GLY A 246 -18.05 -8.45 6.62
C GLY A 246 -16.64 -8.94 6.28
N VAL A 247 -16.00 -9.64 7.22
CA VAL A 247 -14.69 -10.23 6.98
C VAL A 247 -14.74 -11.17 5.78
N THR A 248 -13.65 -11.23 5.02
CA THR A 248 -13.56 -12.04 3.81
C THR A 248 -13.88 -13.51 4.13
N GLN A 249 -14.86 -14.06 3.42
CA GLN A 249 -15.29 -15.45 3.56
C GLN A 249 -14.40 -16.32 2.69
N LEU A 250 -13.64 -17.23 3.31
CA LEU A 250 -12.67 -18.07 2.60
C LEU A 250 -13.26 -19.43 2.23
N MET A 251 -13.19 -19.78 0.95
CA MET A 251 -13.49 -21.11 0.42
C MET A 251 -12.19 -21.80 -0.02
N ASN A 252 -11.82 -22.86 0.70
CA ASN A 252 -10.72 -23.73 0.30
C ASN A 252 -11.24 -24.90 -0.53
N ALA A 253 -10.82 -25.00 -1.80
CA ALA A 253 -11.21 -26.12 -2.64
C ALA A 253 -10.01 -26.59 -3.50
N PRO A 254 -9.94 -27.88 -3.88
CA PRO A 254 -8.87 -28.36 -4.74
C PRO A 254 -8.86 -27.68 -6.12
N THR A 255 -7.70 -27.62 -6.76
CA THR A 255 -7.62 -27.23 -8.17
C THR A 255 -8.31 -28.27 -9.05
N GLY A 256 -8.96 -27.84 -10.13
CA GLY A 256 -9.61 -28.75 -11.09
C GLY A 256 -11.08 -29.09 -10.80
N ILE A 257 -11.62 -28.78 -9.61
CA ILE A 257 -13.05 -28.98 -9.30
C ILE A 257 -13.99 -27.95 -9.98
N GLY A 258 -13.44 -26.92 -10.65
CA GLY A 258 -14.22 -25.92 -11.39
C GLY A 258 -14.61 -24.65 -10.61
N LYS A 259 -13.77 -24.16 -9.67
CA LYS A 259 -14.05 -22.95 -8.85
C LYS A 259 -14.50 -21.72 -9.66
N ASN A 260 -13.91 -21.50 -10.83
CA ASN A 260 -14.22 -20.33 -11.65
C ASN A 260 -15.36 -20.64 -12.62
N GLU A 261 -15.15 -21.61 -13.53
CA GLU A 261 -16.09 -21.88 -14.62
C GLU A 261 -17.41 -22.52 -14.17
N ALA A 262 -17.43 -23.24 -13.04
CA ALA A 262 -18.62 -23.90 -12.52
C ALA A 262 -19.22 -23.21 -11.29
N LEU A 263 -18.53 -22.27 -10.65
CA LEU A 263 -19.04 -21.59 -9.46
C LEU A 263 -19.05 -20.06 -9.60
N ALA A 264 -17.88 -19.41 -9.69
CA ALA A 264 -17.82 -17.95 -9.75
C ALA A 264 -18.54 -17.35 -10.97
N ASP A 265 -18.35 -17.92 -12.16
CA ASP A 265 -18.94 -17.41 -13.41
C ASP A 265 -20.48 -17.57 -13.43
N PRO A 266 -21.06 -18.76 -13.17
CA PRO A 266 -22.52 -18.91 -13.06
C PRO A 266 -23.15 -18.03 -12.00
N ILE A 267 -22.49 -17.84 -10.85
CA ILE A 267 -22.99 -16.97 -9.79
C ILE A 267 -22.96 -15.51 -10.22
N ALA A 268 -21.90 -15.04 -10.90
CA ALA A 268 -21.88 -13.67 -11.42
C ALA A 268 -23.02 -13.41 -12.41
N LEU A 269 -23.34 -14.39 -13.28
CA LEU A 269 -24.49 -14.34 -14.20
C LEU A 269 -25.82 -14.36 -13.43
N TRP A 270 -25.93 -15.17 -12.37
CA TRP A 270 -27.09 -15.21 -11.49
C TRP A 270 -27.35 -13.86 -10.80
N PHE A 271 -26.29 -13.18 -10.34
CA PHE A 271 -26.37 -11.81 -9.81
C PHE A 271 -26.88 -10.84 -10.88
N ALA A 272 -26.27 -10.87 -12.06
CA ALA A 272 -26.62 -9.95 -13.15
C ALA A 272 -28.07 -10.13 -13.63
N ALA A 273 -28.57 -11.37 -13.69
CA ALA A 273 -29.96 -11.66 -14.05
C ALA A 273 -30.99 -11.07 -13.06
N ARG A 274 -30.56 -10.75 -11.84
CA ARG A 274 -31.37 -10.16 -10.77
C ARG A 274 -31.17 -8.66 -10.59
N GLY A 275 -30.45 -8.01 -11.51
CA GLY A 275 -30.08 -6.61 -11.38
C GLY A 275 -29.06 -6.34 -10.28
N LEU A 276 -28.45 -7.38 -9.72
CA LEU A 276 -27.34 -7.26 -8.77
C LEU A 276 -26.02 -7.16 -9.54
N VAL A 277 -25.00 -6.67 -8.82
CA VAL A 277 -23.66 -6.40 -9.36
C VAL A 277 -22.65 -7.31 -8.71
N ALA A 278 -21.90 -8.05 -9.51
CA ALA A 278 -20.81 -8.91 -9.05
C ALA A 278 -19.48 -8.44 -9.62
N THR A 279 -18.40 -8.58 -8.84
CA THR A 279 -17.03 -8.42 -9.35
C THR A 279 -16.29 -9.74 -9.25
N ILE A 280 -15.60 -10.13 -10.32
CA ILE A 280 -14.65 -11.25 -10.33
C ILE A 280 -13.24 -10.67 -10.41
N VAL A 281 -12.39 -11.05 -9.47
CA VAL A 281 -11.01 -10.59 -9.34
C VAL A 281 -10.08 -11.76 -9.67
N VAL A 282 -9.29 -11.62 -10.73
CA VAL A 282 -8.44 -12.70 -11.27
C VAL A 282 -6.94 -12.34 -11.27
N PRO A 283 -6.02 -13.31 -11.28
CA PRO A 283 -4.59 -13.05 -11.08
C PRO A 283 -3.94 -12.16 -12.13
N ARG A 284 -4.14 -12.44 -13.43
CA ARG A 284 -3.42 -11.78 -14.53
C ARG A 284 -4.35 -11.08 -15.51
N ASN A 285 -3.80 -10.10 -16.23
CA ASN A 285 -4.51 -9.36 -17.28
C ASN A 285 -5.07 -10.27 -18.39
N ARG A 286 -4.37 -11.33 -18.75
CA ARG A 286 -4.88 -12.33 -19.71
C ARG A 286 -6.14 -13.04 -19.19
N ASP A 287 -6.20 -13.30 -17.89
CA ASP A 287 -7.31 -13.98 -17.24
C ASP A 287 -8.52 -13.04 -17.15
N VAL A 288 -8.29 -11.71 -17.06
CA VAL A 288 -9.34 -10.69 -17.13
C VAL A 288 -10.06 -10.75 -18.48
N MET A 289 -9.30 -10.73 -19.57
CA MET A 289 -9.88 -10.77 -20.92
C MET A 289 -10.54 -12.11 -21.22
N ALA A 290 -9.92 -13.22 -20.83
CA ALA A 290 -10.47 -14.55 -21.03
C ALA A 290 -11.80 -14.74 -20.27
N THR A 291 -11.85 -14.33 -19.01
CA THR A 291 -13.07 -14.39 -18.18
C THR A 291 -14.17 -13.47 -18.71
N ALA A 292 -13.83 -12.23 -19.08
CA ALA A 292 -14.82 -11.32 -19.66
C ALA A 292 -15.39 -11.84 -20.98
N HIS A 293 -14.55 -12.37 -21.87
CA HIS A 293 -14.98 -12.97 -23.13
C HIS A 293 -15.91 -14.18 -22.89
N ARG A 294 -15.52 -15.07 -21.98
CA ARG A 294 -16.29 -16.26 -21.60
C ARG A 294 -17.66 -15.89 -21.03
N LEU A 295 -17.72 -14.93 -20.11
CA LEU A 295 -18.99 -14.46 -19.52
C LEU A 295 -19.91 -13.77 -20.54
N ARG A 296 -19.35 -12.99 -21.48
CA ARG A 296 -20.15 -12.40 -22.57
C ARG A 296 -20.76 -13.48 -23.46
N ARG A 297 -20.00 -14.52 -23.79
CA ARG A 297 -20.49 -15.68 -24.53
C ARG A 297 -21.57 -16.43 -23.75
N TYR A 298 -21.36 -16.69 -22.46
CA TYR A 298 -22.34 -17.34 -21.60
C TYR A 298 -23.65 -16.55 -21.49
N ALA A 299 -23.56 -15.23 -21.30
CA ALA A 299 -24.74 -14.36 -21.31
C ALA A 299 -25.51 -14.48 -22.64
N GLY A 300 -24.83 -14.48 -23.79
CA GLY A 300 -25.47 -14.66 -25.09
C GLY A 300 -26.19 -16.01 -25.24
N ILE A 301 -25.59 -17.10 -24.73
CA ILE A 301 -26.21 -18.43 -24.71
C ILE A 301 -27.48 -18.43 -23.85
N LEU A 302 -27.42 -17.87 -22.64
CA LEU A 302 -28.53 -17.88 -21.70
C LEU A 302 -29.71 -17.04 -22.18
N VAL A 303 -29.45 -15.90 -22.83
CA VAL A 303 -30.49 -15.05 -23.41
C VAL A 303 -31.24 -15.76 -24.54
N GLY A 304 -30.53 -16.55 -25.35
CA GLY A 304 -31.12 -17.35 -26.42
C GLY A 304 -31.73 -18.68 -25.99
N HIS A 305 -31.68 -19.03 -24.70
CA HIS A 305 -32.17 -20.30 -24.20
C HIS A 305 -33.71 -20.32 -24.11
N PRO A 306 -34.39 -21.43 -24.40
CA PRO A 306 -35.87 -21.50 -24.33
C PRO A 306 -36.46 -21.09 -22.97
N ASP A 307 -35.76 -21.43 -21.88
CA ASP A 307 -36.17 -21.09 -20.51
C ASP A 307 -35.70 -19.71 -20.02
N ALA A 308 -35.22 -18.83 -20.91
CA ALA A 308 -34.65 -17.54 -20.53
C ALA A 308 -35.61 -16.66 -19.74
N GLU A 309 -36.90 -16.62 -20.11
CA GLU A 309 -37.91 -15.85 -19.38
C GLU A 309 -38.17 -16.42 -17.98
N ARG A 310 -38.29 -17.75 -17.88
CA ARG A 310 -38.54 -18.46 -16.62
C ARG A 310 -37.47 -18.19 -15.57
N HIS A 311 -36.21 -18.11 -15.99
CA HIS A 311 -35.07 -17.90 -15.10
C HIS A 311 -34.58 -16.44 -15.04
N GLY A 312 -35.25 -15.51 -15.73
CA GLY A 312 -34.87 -14.09 -15.78
C GLY A 312 -33.59 -13.79 -16.59
N TRP A 313 -33.11 -14.74 -17.40
CA TRP A 313 -31.91 -14.59 -18.21
C TRP A 313 -32.09 -13.63 -19.38
N GLY A 314 -33.33 -13.35 -19.81
CA GLY A 314 -33.62 -12.39 -20.87
C GLY A 314 -33.13 -10.95 -20.59
N ALA A 315 -32.89 -10.61 -19.32
CA ALA A 315 -32.31 -9.32 -18.94
C ALA A 315 -30.79 -9.23 -19.17
N LEU A 316 -30.10 -10.36 -19.36
CA LEU A 316 -28.65 -10.38 -19.55
C LEU A 316 -28.26 -9.78 -20.90
N THR A 317 -27.14 -9.06 -20.93
CA THR A 317 -26.55 -8.60 -22.21
C THR A 317 -25.04 -8.67 -22.16
N ALA A 318 -24.39 -8.84 -23.31
CA ALA A 318 -22.92 -8.84 -23.39
C ALA A 318 -22.30 -7.53 -22.86
N ARG A 319 -23.01 -6.41 -22.98
CA ARG A 319 -22.56 -5.08 -22.50
C ARG A 319 -22.53 -4.97 -20.96
N MET A 320 -23.18 -5.87 -20.24
CA MET A 320 -23.15 -5.90 -18.77
C MET A 320 -21.82 -6.39 -18.20
N VAL A 321 -21.02 -7.12 -18.99
CA VAL A 321 -19.71 -7.65 -18.58
C VAL A 321 -18.61 -6.71 -19.05
N LEU A 322 -17.80 -6.24 -18.10
CA LEU A 322 -16.76 -5.26 -18.35
C LEU A 322 -15.39 -5.75 -17.86
N PRO A 323 -14.41 -5.95 -18.76
CA PRO A 323 -13.00 -6.07 -18.35
C PRO A 323 -12.47 -4.69 -17.93
N LEU A 324 -11.91 -4.59 -16.72
CA LEU A 324 -11.36 -3.36 -16.19
C LEU A 324 -9.86 -3.49 -15.94
N MET A 325 -9.09 -2.84 -16.81
CA MET A 325 -7.63 -2.85 -16.83
C MET A 325 -7.07 -1.43 -16.73
N SER A 326 -5.79 -1.30 -16.35
CA SER A 326 -5.10 -0.01 -16.37
C SER A 326 -4.98 0.52 -17.79
N THR A 327 -5.29 1.80 -17.99
CA THR A 327 -5.12 2.50 -19.28
C THR A 327 -3.68 2.46 -19.81
N ARG A 328 -2.68 2.27 -18.94
CA ARG A 328 -1.27 2.10 -19.30
C ARG A 328 -0.94 0.76 -19.97
N ARG A 329 -1.81 -0.23 -19.84
CA ARG A 329 -1.56 -1.60 -20.33
C ARG A 329 -2.53 -2.04 -21.42
N GLN A 330 -3.60 -1.29 -21.66
CA GLN A 330 -4.64 -1.66 -22.63
C GLN A 330 -4.07 -1.82 -24.05
N GLN A 331 -3.40 -0.78 -24.57
CA GLN A 331 -2.85 -0.79 -25.92
C GLN A 331 -1.73 -1.84 -26.07
N ALA A 332 -0.77 -1.87 -25.15
CA ALA A 332 0.31 -2.86 -25.17
C ALA A 332 -0.22 -4.31 -25.12
N PHE A 333 -1.29 -4.57 -24.38
CA PHE A 333 -1.92 -5.90 -24.36
C PHE A 333 -2.69 -6.19 -25.65
N ALA A 334 -3.34 -5.20 -26.25
CA ALA A 334 -4.00 -5.33 -27.55
C ALA A 334 -2.98 -5.71 -28.65
N GLU A 335 -1.85 -5.00 -28.69
CA GLU A 335 -0.75 -5.27 -29.63
C GLU A 335 -0.12 -6.64 -29.40
N GLN A 336 0.12 -7.01 -28.13
CA GLN A 336 0.63 -8.34 -27.79
C GLN A 336 -0.33 -9.45 -28.26
N ALA A 337 -1.64 -9.25 -28.09
CA ALA A 337 -2.64 -10.21 -28.55
C ALA A 337 -2.70 -10.30 -30.08
N ALA A 338 -2.58 -9.18 -30.80
CA ALA A 338 -2.55 -9.15 -32.26
C ALA A 338 -1.28 -9.79 -32.83
N ALA A 339 -0.11 -9.52 -32.22
CA ALA A 339 1.18 -10.07 -32.62
C ALA A 339 1.36 -11.55 -32.27
N SER A 340 0.58 -12.08 -31.31
CA SER A 340 0.61 -13.49 -30.95
C SER A 340 0.12 -14.34 -32.14
N GLY A 341 1.01 -15.16 -32.71
CA GLY A 341 0.66 -16.13 -33.76
C GLY A 341 -0.02 -17.41 -33.24
N THR A 342 -0.31 -17.49 -31.94
CA THR A 342 -0.87 -18.68 -31.30
C THR A 342 -2.26 -18.40 -30.71
N GLY A 343 -3.16 -19.38 -30.78
CA GLY A 343 -4.53 -19.28 -30.24
C GLY A 343 -5.60 -18.91 -31.26
N ASP A 344 -6.85 -18.83 -30.78
CA ASP A 344 -8.04 -18.54 -31.61
C ASP A 344 -7.98 -17.12 -32.20
N SER A 345 -8.02 -17.04 -33.54
CA SER A 345 -7.99 -15.77 -34.27
C SER A 345 -9.18 -14.87 -33.96
N ALA A 346 -10.37 -15.44 -33.71
CA ALA A 346 -11.55 -14.66 -33.37
C ALA A 346 -11.40 -14.00 -31.99
N TYR A 347 -10.86 -14.75 -31.03
CA TYR A 347 -10.54 -14.21 -29.70
C TYR A 347 -9.48 -13.10 -29.77
N ARG A 348 -8.40 -13.29 -30.54
CA ARG A 348 -7.34 -12.25 -30.70
C ARG A 348 -7.91 -10.97 -31.31
N GLN A 349 -8.71 -11.08 -32.37
CA GLN A 349 -9.37 -9.93 -32.98
C GLN A 349 -10.29 -9.22 -31.99
N TRP A 350 -11.10 -9.98 -31.24
CA TRP A 350 -11.97 -9.41 -30.21
C TRP A 350 -11.18 -8.66 -29.13
N VAL A 351 -10.05 -9.20 -28.66
CA VAL A 351 -9.19 -8.51 -27.69
C VAL A 351 -8.66 -7.20 -28.28
N PHE A 352 -8.22 -7.21 -29.53
CA PHE A 352 -7.72 -6.01 -30.20
C PHE A 352 -8.82 -4.96 -30.35
N ASP A 353 -10.01 -5.33 -30.80
CA ASP A 353 -11.15 -4.41 -30.96
C ASP A 353 -11.63 -3.84 -29.60
N GLU A 354 -11.60 -4.67 -28.55
CA GLU A 354 -12.04 -4.29 -27.21
C GLU A 354 -11.02 -3.41 -26.47
N LEU A 355 -9.71 -3.49 -26.79
CA LEU A 355 -8.62 -2.82 -26.05
C LEU A 355 -7.89 -1.71 -26.82
N SER A 356 -7.78 -1.80 -28.14
CA SER A 356 -7.05 -0.81 -28.93
C SER A 356 -7.69 0.58 -28.90
N TYR A 357 -6.89 1.62 -29.08
CA TYR A 357 -7.36 2.99 -29.29
C TYR A 357 -6.31 3.82 -30.04
N SER A 358 -6.74 4.94 -30.60
CA SER A 358 -5.86 5.97 -31.16
C SER A 358 -5.89 7.24 -30.30
N CYS A 359 -4.78 7.98 -30.29
CA CYS A 359 -4.63 9.21 -29.51
C CYS A 359 -4.60 10.44 -30.41
N ALA A 360 -5.70 11.22 -30.43
CA ALA A 360 -5.75 12.49 -31.15
C ALA A 360 -4.78 13.55 -30.58
N LEU A 361 -4.48 13.49 -29.28
CA LEU A 361 -3.52 14.42 -28.66
C LEU A 361 -2.10 14.22 -29.20
N ALA A 362 -1.69 12.97 -29.44
CA ALA A 362 -0.39 12.67 -30.02
C ALA A 362 -0.27 13.21 -31.45
N ALA A 363 -1.36 13.20 -32.22
CA ALA A 363 -1.39 13.79 -33.57
C ALA A 363 -1.21 15.32 -33.58
N CYS A 364 -1.49 16.00 -32.46
CA CYS A 364 -1.28 17.45 -32.31
C CYS A 364 0.12 17.81 -31.76
N ALA A 365 0.95 16.82 -31.45
CA ALA A 365 2.23 17.03 -30.81
C ALA A 365 3.33 17.39 -31.81
N SER A 366 4.21 18.28 -31.37
CA SER A 366 5.45 18.64 -32.03
C SER A 366 6.56 18.70 -30.97
N THR A 367 7.74 18.18 -31.29
CA THR A 367 8.88 18.14 -30.38
C THR A 367 10.08 18.83 -31.00
N GLU A 368 10.92 19.43 -30.16
CA GLU A 368 12.18 20.06 -30.58
C GLU A 368 13.19 19.05 -31.14
N THR A 369 13.00 17.75 -30.88
CA THR A 369 13.78 16.64 -31.44
C THR A 369 12.85 15.61 -32.06
N ALA A 370 13.24 14.98 -33.17
CA ALA A 370 12.43 13.95 -33.85
C ALA A 370 12.31 12.69 -32.98
N VAL A 371 11.29 12.67 -32.14
CA VAL A 371 10.97 11.59 -31.20
C VAL A 371 9.50 11.28 -31.35
N ASP A 372 9.15 10.00 -31.34
CA ASP A 372 7.75 9.59 -31.27
C ASP A 372 7.17 10.04 -29.92
N THR A 373 6.16 10.90 -29.98
CA THR A 373 5.48 11.43 -28.79
C THR A 373 4.39 10.50 -28.30
N TRP A 374 4.10 9.43 -29.04
CA TRP A 374 3.09 8.47 -28.66
C TRP A 374 3.71 7.27 -27.92
N ASP A 375 3.68 7.35 -26.60
CA ASP A 375 3.81 6.19 -25.70
C ASP A 375 2.41 5.82 -25.17
N PRO A 376 1.75 4.79 -25.73
CA PRO A 376 0.37 4.47 -25.39
C PRO A 376 0.17 4.25 -23.89
N GLY A 377 -0.75 5.03 -23.33
CA GLY A 377 -1.12 4.98 -21.91
C GLY A 377 -0.36 5.98 -21.04
N SER A 378 0.77 6.51 -21.51
CA SER A 378 1.57 7.55 -20.86
C SER A 378 1.24 8.97 -21.35
N GLU A 379 0.18 9.14 -22.16
CA GLU A 379 -0.18 10.44 -22.71
C GLU A 379 -0.61 11.43 -21.63
N HIS A 380 -0.20 12.70 -21.79
CA HIS A 380 -0.42 13.82 -20.86
C HIS A 380 -1.87 14.35 -20.87
N CYS A 381 -2.83 13.47 -20.62
CA CYS A 381 -4.26 13.81 -20.71
C CYS A 381 -4.72 14.88 -19.71
N ASN A 382 -4.00 15.09 -18.61
CA ASN A 382 -4.39 15.99 -17.51
C ASN A 382 -3.25 16.93 -17.07
N GLU A 383 -2.17 17.01 -17.85
CA GLU A 383 -0.90 17.64 -17.47
C GLU A 383 -0.43 18.67 -18.50
N LEU A 384 -1.35 19.19 -19.31
CA LEU A 384 -1.04 20.24 -20.28
C LEU A 384 -0.88 21.57 -19.55
N THR A 385 0.12 22.35 -19.95
CA THR A 385 0.35 23.71 -19.45
C THR A 385 0.12 24.69 -20.59
N GLY A 386 -0.79 25.64 -20.40
CA GLY A 386 -1.07 26.69 -21.37
C GLY A 386 -0.02 27.81 -21.38
N PRO A 387 -0.15 28.77 -22.31
CA PRO A 387 0.82 29.85 -22.47
C PRO A 387 0.92 30.78 -21.25
N ASP A 388 -0.14 30.92 -20.45
CA ASP A 388 -0.15 31.73 -19.23
C ASP A 388 0.23 30.91 -17.97
N GLY A 389 0.69 29.66 -18.16
CA GLY A 389 1.06 28.74 -17.09
C GLY A 389 -0.12 28.05 -16.41
N GLU A 390 -1.31 28.13 -16.99
CA GLU A 390 -2.52 27.48 -16.50
C GLU A 390 -2.55 25.98 -16.84
N ALA A 391 -3.02 25.16 -15.89
CA ALA A 391 -3.19 23.74 -16.12
C ALA A 391 -4.44 23.46 -16.95
N ALA A 392 -4.29 22.61 -17.97
CA ALA A 392 -5.35 22.18 -18.88
C ALA A 392 -5.34 20.65 -19.07
N SER A 393 -6.45 20.12 -19.58
CA SER A 393 -6.64 18.71 -19.93
C SER A 393 -6.83 18.52 -21.43
N CYS A 394 -6.66 17.28 -21.87
CA CYS A 394 -6.90 16.87 -23.25
C CYS A 394 -8.37 17.12 -23.64
N PRO A 395 -8.65 17.78 -24.77
CA PRO A 395 -10.02 18.09 -25.17
C PRO A 395 -10.86 16.85 -25.50
N TRP A 396 -10.22 15.76 -25.93
CA TRP A 396 -10.90 14.50 -26.22
C TRP A 396 -11.07 13.60 -24.99
N PHE A 397 -10.61 14.02 -23.80
CA PHE A 397 -10.64 13.21 -22.57
C PHE A 397 -12.02 12.60 -22.28
N ALA A 398 -13.10 13.34 -22.58
CA ALA A 398 -14.45 12.89 -22.31
C ALA A 398 -14.93 11.74 -23.22
N VAL A 399 -14.39 11.64 -24.43
CA VAL A 399 -14.92 10.75 -25.48
C VAL A 399 -13.90 9.73 -25.99
N CYS A 400 -12.60 9.92 -25.74
CA CYS A 400 -11.56 9.09 -26.33
C CYS A 400 -11.62 7.62 -25.89
N GLY A 401 -11.16 6.72 -26.75
CA GLY A 401 -11.18 5.27 -26.52
C GLY A 401 -10.41 4.82 -25.28
N LYS A 402 -9.31 5.50 -24.93
CA LYS A 402 -8.45 5.21 -23.77
C LYS A 402 -9.23 5.02 -22.46
N PHE A 403 -10.28 5.79 -22.24
CA PHE A 403 -11.05 5.75 -20.99
C PHE A 403 -12.41 5.04 -21.11
N ARG A 404 -12.68 4.30 -22.20
CA ARG A 404 -14.01 3.68 -22.43
C ARG A 404 -14.41 2.72 -21.30
N HIS A 405 -13.50 1.86 -20.86
CA HIS A 405 -13.79 0.89 -19.79
C HIS A 405 -13.97 1.60 -18.44
N HIS A 406 -13.23 2.67 -18.21
CA HIS A 406 -13.39 3.46 -17.00
C HIS A 406 -14.77 4.13 -16.92
N ARG A 407 -15.29 4.64 -18.05
CA ARG A 407 -16.65 5.21 -18.12
C ARG A 407 -17.73 4.14 -17.98
N ALA A 408 -17.55 2.98 -18.62
CA ALA A 408 -18.51 1.87 -18.54
C ALA A 408 -18.60 1.22 -17.14
N ALA A 409 -17.60 1.42 -16.28
CA ALA A 409 -17.52 0.76 -14.98
C ALA A 409 -18.65 1.15 -14.01
N ALA A 410 -19.28 2.31 -14.17
CA ALA A 410 -20.43 2.65 -13.32
C ALA A 410 -21.69 1.87 -13.67
N THR A 411 -21.87 1.45 -14.93
CA THR A 411 -23.11 0.84 -15.41
C THR A 411 -23.02 -0.67 -15.58
N ALA A 412 -21.82 -1.25 -15.50
CA ALA A 412 -21.64 -2.70 -15.61
C ALA A 412 -22.31 -3.45 -14.45
N SER A 413 -22.87 -4.63 -14.75
CA SER A 413 -23.40 -5.57 -13.76
C SER A 413 -22.36 -6.62 -13.36
N ILE A 414 -21.39 -6.90 -14.24
CA ILE A 414 -20.26 -7.79 -13.93
C ILE A 414 -18.96 -7.06 -14.26
N LEU A 415 -18.15 -6.83 -13.24
CA LEU A 415 -16.80 -6.28 -13.38
C LEU A 415 -15.79 -7.43 -13.32
N VAL A 416 -14.84 -7.46 -14.25
CA VAL A 416 -13.70 -8.38 -14.21
C VAL A 416 -12.43 -7.59 -14.04
N VAL A 417 -11.71 -7.80 -12.94
CA VAL A 417 -10.58 -6.96 -12.52
C VAL A 417 -9.36 -7.83 -12.21
N GLY A 418 -8.17 -7.39 -12.60
CA GLY A 418 -6.92 -8.08 -12.23
C GLY A 418 -6.49 -7.78 -10.79
N HIS A 419 -5.77 -8.71 -10.13
CA HIS A 419 -5.21 -8.51 -8.78
C HIS A 419 -4.40 -7.21 -8.68
N HIS A 420 -3.57 -6.93 -9.69
CA HIS A 420 -2.81 -5.68 -9.76
C HIS A 420 -3.71 -4.45 -9.80
N ASN A 421 -4.76 -4.48 -10.64
CA ASN A 421 -5.63 -3.33 -10.82
C ASN A 421 -6.51 -3.08 -9.58
N LEU A 422 -7.00 -4.13 -8.92
CA LEU A 422 -7.71 -4.00 -7.64
C LEU A 422 -6.80 -3.35 -6.58
N TYR A 423 -5.59 -3.87 -6.42
CA TYR A 423 -4.69 -3.46 -5.34
C TYR A 423 -4.06 -2.08 -5.57
N SER A 424 -3.63 -1.74 -6.79
CA SER A 424 -2.89 -0.49 -7.06
C SER A 424 -3.50 0.40 -8.16
N GLY A 425 -4.53 -0.06 -8.87
CA GLY A 425 -5.18 0.73 -9.92
C GLY A 425 -6.02 1.88 -9.40
N ASN A 426 -6.17 2.90 -10.25
CA ASN A 426 -7.05 4.05 -10.04
C ASN A 426 -7.92 4.29 -11.28
N LEU A 427 -9.12 4.80 -11.05
CA LEU A 427 -9.99 5.29 -12.09
C LEU A 427 -9.54 6.69 -12.53
N HIS A 428 -9.06 6.77 -13.76
CA HIS A 428 -8.56 8.03 -14.34
C HIS A 428 -9.64 9.02 -14.76
N VAL A 429 -10.93 8.64 -14.72
CA VAL A 429 -12.03 9.55 -15.05
C VAL A 429 -12.64 10.16 -13.79
N PRO A 430 -13.13 11.41 -13.83
CA PRO A 430 -13.83 12.01 -12.71
C PRO A 430 -15.09 11.23 -12.32
N VAL A 431 -15.33 11.16 -11.02
CA VAL A 431 -16.42 10.39 -10.40
C VAL A 431 -17.14 11.25 -9.40
N ARG A 432 -18.47 11.18 -9.38
CA ARG A 432 -19.30 11.72 -8.32
C ARG A 432 -19.37 10.73 -7.15
N GLY A 433 -18.67 11.05 -6.07
CA GLY A 433 -18.61 10.26 -4.84
C GLY A 433 -19.56 10.78 -3.74
N ARG A 434 -19.42 10.20 -2.53
CA ARG A 434 -20.15 10.66 -1.32
C ARG A 434 -19.72 12.07 -0.91
N ASP A 435 -18.46 12.42 -1.13
CA ASP A 435 -17.85 13.68 -0.68
C ASP A 435 -17.69 14.69 -1.82
N GLY A 436 -18.49 14.54 -2.88
CA GLY A 436 -18.39 15.32 -4.10
C GLY A 436 -17.58 14.63 -5.19
N ASP A 437 -17.31 15.40 -6.23
CA ASP A 437 -16.64 14.90 -7.42
C ASP A 437 -15.13 14.71 -7.11
N ARG A 438 -14.54 13.60 -7.59
CA ARG A 438 -13.15 13.18 -7.34
C ARG A 438 -12.50 12.65 -8.60
N VAL A 439 -11.18 12.75 -8.69
CA VAL A 439 -10.37 12.16 -9.77
C VAL A 439 -9.42 11.15 -9.16
N GLY A 440 -9.14 10.04 -9.85
CA GLY A 440 -8.19 9.04 -9.35
C GLY A 440 -8.79 8.16 -8.24
N VAL A 441 -10.09 7.88 -8.30
CA VAL A 441 -10.75 6.99 -7.33
C VAL A 441 -10.10 5.59 -7.40
N PRO A 442 -9.62 5.03 -6.28
CA PRO A 442 -9.05 3.68 -6.24
C PRO A 442 -10.00 2.62 -6.81
N ILE A 443 -9.47 1.63 -7.53
CA ILE A 443 -10.32 0.58 -8.13
C ILE A 443 -10.98 -0.32 -7.07
N ASP A 444 -10.35 -0.52 -5.91
CA ASP A 444 -11.00 -1.21 -4.78
C ASP A 444 -12.17 -0.39 -4.20
N GLU A 445 -12.05 0.94 -4.09
CA GLU A 445 -13.16 1.83 -3.71
C GLU A 445 -14.32 1.69 -4.71
N LEU A 446 -14.03 1.69 -6.02
CA LEU A 446 -15.04 1.46 -7.06
C LEU A 446 -15.72 0.10 -6.92
N VAL A 447 -14.94 -0.98 -6.83
CA VAL A 447 -15.43 -2.36 -6.73
C VAL A 447 -16.28 -2.53 -5.48
N LEU A 448 -15.80 -2.07 -4.32
CA LEU A 448 -16.52 -2.17 -3.06
C LEU A 448 -17.73 -1.26 -3.01
N ARG A 449 -17.75 -0.13 -3.72
CA ARG A 449 -18.95 0.72 -3.75
C ARG A 449 -20.05 0.11 -4.62
N ARG A 450 -19.69 -0.37 -5.82
CA ARG A 450 -20.64 -0.82 -6.85
C ARG A 450 -21.13 -2.26 -6.68
N SER A 451 -20.28 -3.16 -6.20
CA SER A 451 -20.59 -4.58 -6.16
C SER A 451 -21.39 -4.95 -4.91
N HIS A 452 -22.32 -5.88 -5.07
CA HIS A 452 -23.00 -6.55 -3.98
C HIS A 452 -22.13 -7.70 -3.45
N ALA A 453 -21.45 -8.41 -4.35
CA ALA A 453 -20.48 -9.45 -4.02
C ALA A 453 -19.18 -9.32 -4.85
N VAL A 454 -18.05 -9.65 -4.22
CA VAL A 454 -16.72 -9.68 -4.84
C VAL A 454 -16.13 -11.08 -4.68
N PHE A 455 -15.87 -11.76 -5.79
CA PHE A 455 -15.23 -13.07 -5.84
C PHE A 455 -13.76 -12.88 -6.20
N VAL A 456 -12.86 -13.33 -5.34
CA VAL A 456 -11.42 -13.21 -5.54
C VAL A 456 -10.83 -14.59 -5.80
N ASP A 457 -10.48 -14.84 -7.05
CA ASP A 457 -9.77 -16.04 -7.46
C ASP A 457 -8.30 -15.98 -7.03
N GLU A 458 -7.74 -17.12 -6.64
CA GLU A 458 -6.43 -17.29 -6.01
C GLU A 458 -6.12 -16.16 -5.01
N ILE A 459 -6.97 -16.02 -3.99
CA ILE A 459 -6.88 -14.91 -3.03
C ILE A 459 -5.54 -14.87 -2.27
N ASP A 460 -4.86 -16.00 -2.12
CA ASP A 460 -3.51 -16.08 -1.58
C ASP A 460 -2.46 -15.44 -2.51
N ALA A 461 -2.65 -15.56 -3.83
CA ALA A 461 -1.83 -14.84 -4.81
C ALA A 461 -2.09 -13.32 -4.76
N LEU A 462 -3.32 -12.87 -4.46
CA LEU A 462 -3.59 -11.45 -4.21
C LEU A 462 -2.82 -10.94 -2.99
N GLN A 463 -2.80 -11.71 -1.90
CA GLN A 463 -2.02 -11.37 -0.70
C GLN A 463 -0.52 -11.35 -0.99
N SER A 464 -0.02 -12.36 -1.70
CA SER A 464 1.39 -12.45 -2.13
C SER A 464 1.80 -11.25 -2.98
N ALA A 465 0.96 -10.85 -3.96
CA ALA A 465 1.17 -9.63 -4.74
C ALA A 465 1.15 -8.36 -3.88
N GLY A 466 0.43 -8.37 -2.77
CA GLY A 466 0.47 -7.33 -1.75
C GLY A 466 1.83 -7.22 -1.05
N PHE A 467 2.48 -8.35 -0.74
CA PHE A 467 3.83 -8.36 -0.16
C PHE A 467 4.89 -7.80 -1.11
N ASP A 468 4.86 -8.22 -2.38
CA ASP A 468 5.83 -7.77 -3.37
C ASP A 468 5.71 -6.25 -3.64
N ARG A 469 4.53 -5.66 -3.39
CA ARG A 469 4.34 -4.20 -3.45
C ARG A 469 4.62 -3.48 -2.14
N GLY A 470 4.30 -4.12 -1.02
CA GLY A 470 4.54 -3.61 0.31
C GLY A 470 6.04 -3.51 0.62
N GLY A 471 6.86 -4.36 0.02
CA GLY A 471 8.32 -4.30 0.07
C GLY A 471 8.95 -3.77 -1.19
N ARG A 472 9.39 -2.50 -1.18
CA ARG A 472 10.19 -1.92 -2.26
C ARG A 472 11.63 -1.69 -1.83
N GLY A 473 12.54 -1.91 -2.78
CA GLY A 473 13.98 -1.65 -2.63
C GLY A 473 14.45 -0.55 -3.57
N VAL A 474 15.43 0.26 -3.16
CA VAL A 474 16.14 1.22 -4.02
C VAL A 474 17.61 1.28 -3.64
N ASP A 475 18.50 1.35 -4.64
CA ASP A 475 19.94 1.53 -4.41
C ASP A 475 20.17 2.97 -3.90
N LEU A 476 20.80 3.11 -2.72
CA LEU A 476 21.18 4.42 -2.18
C LEU A 476 22.51 4.90 -2.75
N ALA A 477 23.49 3.99 -2.84
CA ALA A 477 24.82 4.27 -3.37
C ALA A 477 25.46 2.99 -3.93
N ARG A 478 26.40 3.18 -4.85
CA ARG A 478 27.20 2.12 -5.50
C ARG A 478 28.65 2.56 -5.57
N PHE A 479 29.58 1.63 -5.42
CA PHE A 479 31.02 1.94 -5.46
C PHE A 479 31.50 2.26 -6.89
N ASP A 480 30.99 1.57 -7.91
CA ASP A 480 31.50 1.69 -9.29
C ASP A 480 31.36 3.10 -9.93
N GLY A 481 30.51 3.99 -9.39
CA GLY A 481 30.34 5.39 -9.83
C GLY A 481 29.98 5.63 -11.31
N ARG A 482 29.97 4.58 -12.14
CA ARG A 482 29.82 4.64 -13.60
C ARG A 482 28.39 4.95 -14.02
N ARG A 483 27.41 4.63 -13.16
CA ARG A 483 25.99 4.96 -13.37
C ARG A 483 25.48 5.73 -12.16
N PRO A 484 24.89 6.93 -12.35
CA PRO A 484 24.29 7.65 -11.24
C PRO A 484 23.14 6.81 -10.65
N GLY A 485 23.20 6.54 -9.35
CA GLY A 485 22.14 5.85 -8.64
C GLY A 485 20.93 6.76 -8.39
N PRO A 486 19.80 6.19 -7.92
CA PRO A 486 18.57 6.92 -7.63
C PRO A 486 18.75 8.15 -6.74
N VAL A 487 19.64 8.09 -5.74
CA VAL A 487 19.95 9.24 -4.86
C VAL A 487 20.71 10.34 -5.60
N GLN A 488 21.67 9.98 -6.46
CA GLN A 488 22.41 10.96 -7.27
C GLN A 488 21.51 11.63 -8.32
N THR A 489 20.61 10.86 -8.93
CA THR A 489 19.58 11.38 -9.85
C THR A 489 18.64 12.34 -9.13
N PHE A 490 18.14 11.95 -7.94
CA PHE A 490 17.32 12.82 -7.10
C PHE A 490 18.04 14.11 -6.72
N ALA A 491 19.29 14.04 -6.27
CA ALA A 491 20.07 15.22 -5.89
C ALA A 491 20.30 16.15 -7.08
N THR A 492 20.53 15.59 -8.28
CA THR A 492 20.69 16.36 -9.51
C THR A 492 19.40 17.05 -9.93
N SER A 493 18.26 16.34 -9.89
CA SER A 493 16.94 16.92 -10.16
C SER A 493 16.54 17.98 -9.14
N PHE A 494 16.84 17.75 -7.85
CA PHE A 494 16.62 18.73 -6.79
C PHE A 494 17.37 20.03 -7.07
N ARG A 495 18.64 19.96 -7.49
CA ARG A 495 19.44 21.14 -7.83
C ARG A 495 18.90 21.89 -9.05
N SER A 496 18.50 21.18 -10.11
CA SER A 496 17.98 21.83 -11.32
C SER A 496 16.62 22.51 -11.10
N ARG A 497 15.78 21.96 -10.20
CA ARG A 497 14.43 22.46 -9.92
C ARG A 497 14.25 23.15 -8.57
N ALA A 498 15.33 23.42 -7.85
CA ALA A 498 15.32 24.07 -6.54
C ALA A 498 14.53 25.39 -6.53
N ARG A 499 14.56 26.14 -7.64
CA ARG A 499 13.86 27.42 -7.80
C ARG A 499 12.33 27.30 -7.78
N MET A 500 11.79 26.12 -8.04
CA MET A 500 10.34 25.84 -8.04
C MET A 500 9.81 25.56 -6.62
N LEU A 501 10.69 25.36 -5.65
CA LEU A 501 10.32 25.11 -4.26
C LEU A 501 10.13 26.42 -3.48
N PRO A 502 9.20 26.46 -2.51
CA PRO A 502 9.14 27.56 -1.55
C PRO A 502 10.48 27.75 -0.81
N PRO A 503 10.93 28.99 -0.53
CA PRO A 503 12.23 29.24 0.08
C PRO A 503 12.47 28.48 1.39
N SER A 504 11.44 28.36 2.23
CA SER A 504 11.51 27.59 3.49
C SER A 504 11.65 26.08 3.28
N ALA A 505 11.05 25.54 2.22
CA ALA A 505 11.21 24.12 1.87
C ALA A 505 12.61 23.87 1.30
N HIS A 506 13.11 24.76 0.44
CA HIS A 506 14.46 24.68 -0.11
C HIS A 506 15.53 24.73 0.98
N ALA A 507 15.49 25.75 1.86
CA ALA A 507 16.43 25.89 2.97
C ALA A 507 16.44 24.67 3.91
N ASN A 508 15.28 24.03 4.10
CA ASN A 508 15.17 22.83 4.92
C ASN A 508 15.68 21.56 4.22
N LEU A 509 15.44 21.41 2.91
CA LEU A 509 15.72 20.18 2.17
C LEU A 509 17.13 20.13 1.60
N HIS A 510 17.69 21.26 1.17
CA HIS A 510 19.03 21.31 0.59
C HIS A 510 20.10 20.62 1.46
N PRO A 511 20.26 20.93 2.77
CA PRO A 511 21.23 20.23 3.61
C PRO A 511 20.90 18.75 3.77
N ALA A 512 19.63 18.38 3.82
CA ALA A 512 19.21 16.99 3.96
C ALA A 512 19.55 16.15 2.71
N VAL A 513 19.36 16.70 1.51
CA VAL A 513 19.72 16.02 0.26
C VAL A 513 21.23 15.82 0.17
N ALA A 514 22.02 16.87 0.43
CA ALA A 514 23.48 16.78 0.42
C ALA A 514 24.01 15.74 1.43
N HIS A 515 23.46 15.76 2.65
CA HIS A 515 23.85 14.84 3.71
C HIS A 515 23.50 13.39 3.39
N LEU A 516 22.33 13.12 2.78
CA LEU A 516 21.95 11.78 2.33
C LEU A 516 22.95 11.22 1.31
N THR A 517 23.29 12.01 0.29
CA THR A 517 24.24 11.59 -0.75
C THR A 517 25.59 11.25 -0.13
N TRP A 518 26.11 12.13 0.73
CA TRP A 518 27.38 11.90 1.41
C TRP A 518 27.35 10.66 2.32
N LEU A 519 26.32 10.51 3.17
CA LEU A 519 26.21 9.36 4.08
C LEU A 519 26.18 8.04 3.33
N ALA A 520 25.40 7.97 2.24
CA ALA A 520 25.27 6.75 1.44
C ALA A 520 26.59 6.41 0.73
N ASP A 521 27.25 7.39 0.11
CA ASP A 521 28.51 7.20 -0.61
C ASP A 521 29.65 6.86 0.37
N ALA A 522 29.75 7.56 1.50
CA ALA A 522 30.74 7.29 2.54
C ALA A 522 30.58 5.87 3.11
N TYR A 523 29.35 5.45 3.40
CA TYR A 523 29.07 4.10 3.90
C TYR A 523 29.55 3.01 2.93
N VAL A 524 29.18 3.12 1.65
CA VAL A 524 29.58 2.19 0.60
C VAL A 524 31.09 2.22 0.39
N PHE A 525 31.72 3.39 0.47
CA PHE A 525 33.17 3.53 0.39
C PHE A 525 33.87 2.77 1.53
N HIS A 526 33.42 2.94 2.78
CA HIS A 526 34.02 2.25 3.93
C HIS A 526 33.80 0.74 3.91
N LEU A 527 32.66 0.28 3.36
CA LEU A 527 32.39 -1.14 3.13
C LEU A 527 33.31 -1.71 2.04
N ALA A 528 33.42 -1.04 0.89
CA ALA A 528 34.26 -1.47 -0.23
C ALA A 528 35.76 -1.48 0.12
N ARG A 529 36.21 -0.53 0.97
CA ARG A 529 37.59 -0.45 1.46
C ARG A 529 37.89 -1.36 2.65
N GLY A 530 36.91 -2.10 3.16
CA GLY A 530 37.09 -3.05 4.27
C GLY A 530 37.28 -2.39 5.65
N VAL A 531 37.01 -1.09 5.79
CA VAL A 531 36.97 -0.43 7.11
C VAL A 531 35.75 -0.94 7.88
N LEU A 532 34.62 -1.04 7.21
CA LEU A 532 33.46 -1.76 7.70
C LEU A 532 33.47 -3.19 7.19
N THR A 533 33.33 -4.15 8.09
CA THR A 533 33.22 -5.56 7.70
C THR A 533 31.80 -5.87 7.23
N PRO A 534 31.61 -6.57 6.10
CA PRO A 534 30.26 -6.95 5.63
C PRO A 534 29.53 -7.79 6.67
N HIS A 535 28.23 -7.58 6.83
CA HIS A 535 27.44 -8.40 7.74
C HIS A 535 27.30 -9.86 7.22
N ARG A 536 28.02 -10.81 7.83
CA ARG A 536 28.23 -12.20 7.31
C ARG A 536 27.22 -13.27 7.76
N TYR A 537 26.13 -12.94 8.46
CA TYR A 537 25.19 -13.98 8.93
C TYR A 537 24.12 -14.35 7.88
N SER A 538 24.28 -15.56 7.33
CA SER A 538 23.31 -16.48 6.70
C SER A 538 22.03 -15.90 6.09
N LYS A 539 21.93 -15.87 4.75
CA LYS A 539 20.69 -15.73 3.93
C LYS A 539 19.77 -14.52 4.19
N ALA A 540 19.90 -13.80 5.31
CA ALA A 540 19.12 -12.65 5.73
C ALA A 540 19.91 -11.37 5.41
N ARG A 541 19.82 -10.95 4.15
CA ARG A 541 20.54 -9.79 3.59
C ARG A 541 20.15 -8.43 4.18
N ARG A 542 19.25 -8.36 5.17
CA ARG A 542 18.62 -7.10 5.63
C ARG A 542 19.00 -6.75 7.05
N VAL A 543 19.65 -5.61 7.23
CA VAL A 543 20.04 -4.97 8.48
C VAL A 543 19.00 -3.92 8.87
N MET A 544 18.48 -4.00 10.10
CA MET A 544 17.73 -2.89 10.70
C MET A 544 18.70 -2.00 11.48
N PRO A 545 18.60 -0.65 11.43
CA PRO A 545 19.51 0.22 12.16
C PRO A 545 19.62 -0.16 13.64
N ARG A 546 18.47 -0.36 14.29
CA ARG A 546 18.35 -0.67 15.72
C ARG A 546 18.52 -2.14 16.09
N HIS A 547 19.00 -2.98 15.16
CA HIS A 547 19.09 -4.42 15.37
C HIS A 547 19.94 -4.79 16.60
N TRP A 548 20.98 -3.99 16.87
CA TRP A 548 21.94 -4.24 17.95
C TRP A 548 21.69 -3.44 19.22
N ASP A 549 20.63 -2.62 19.31
CA ASP A 549 20.47 -1.69 20.44
C ASP A 549 20.36 -2.44 21.77
N ALA A 550 19.63 -3.57 21.80
CA ALA A 550 19.56 -4.41 23.00
C ALA A 550 20.92 -5.04 23.34
N TRP A 551 21.68 -5.48 22.34
CA TRP A 551 23.02 -6.04 22.55
C TRP A 551 24.01 -4.98 23.05
N LEU A 552 23.98 -3.77 22.49
CA LEU A 552 24.75 -2.62 22.96
C LEU A 552 24.39 -2.28 24.42
N ALA A 553 23.10 -2.32 24.77
CA ALA A 553 22.67 -2.11 26.15
C ALA A 553 23.24 -3.19 27.09
N HIS A 554 23.23 -4.47 26.70
CA HIS A 554 23.83 -5.53 27.52
C HIS A 554 25.32 -5.30 27.77
N LEU A 555 26.05 -4.79 26.77
CA LEU A 555 27.48 -4.50 26.92
C LEU A 555 27.75 -3.26 27.76
N LEU A 556 26.99 -2.18 27.56
CA LEU A 556 27.21 -0.93 28.28
C LEU A 556 26.84 -1.05 29.76
N PHE A 557 25.75 -1.78 30.08
CA PHE A 557 25.20 -1.90 31.42
C PHE A 557 25.54 -3.21 32.13
N ASP A 558 26.38 -4.07 31.53
CA ASP A 558 26.73 -5.41 32.04
C ASP A 558 25.50 -6.26 32.43
N LEU A 559 24.55 -6.38 31.51
CA LEU A 559 23.31 -7.13 31.76
C LEU A 559 23.51 -8.62 31.52
N PRO A 560 22.94 -9.51 32.37
CA PRO A 560 22.91 -10.94 32.10
C PRO A 560 22.20 -11.24 30.77
N ARG A 561 22.67 -12.25 30.04
CA ARG A 561 22.23 -12.57 28.65
C ARG A 561 20.71 -12.74 28.47
N ASP A 562 20.01 -13.16 29.52
CA ASP A 562 18.56 -13.43 29.48
C ASP A 562 17.71 -12.26 30.04
N THR A 563 18.34 -11.13 30.39
CA THR A 563 17.66 -9.98 31.00
C THR A 563 17.34 -8.93 29.95
N ALA A 564 16.06 -8.65 29.75
CA ALA A 564 15.66 -7.56 28.85
C ALA A 564 16.12 -6.19 29.40
N PRO A 565 16.77 -5.34 28.59
CA PRO A 565 17.14 -3.99 29.03
C PRO A 565 15.91 -3.16 29.42
N THR A 566 16.04 -2.34 30.45
CA THR A 566 14.98 -1.44 30.89
C THR A 566 14.75 -0.31 29.88
N GLN A 567 13.59 0.35 29.95
CA GLN A 567 13.32 1.51 29.07
C GLN A 567 14.33 2.65 29.28
N ALA A 568 14.77 2.89 30.52
CA ALA A 568 15.78 3.91 30.82
C ALA A 568 17.13 3.58 30.15
N GLN A 569 17.58 2.33 30.23
CA GLN A 569 18.80 1.87 29.58
C GLN A 569 18.71 1.99 28.05
N MET A 570 17.57 1.59 27.46
CA MET A 570 17.35 1.74 26.01
C MET A 570 17.30 3.21 25.59
N HIS A 571 16.76 4.11 26.42
CA HIS A 571 16.77 5.55 26.16
C HIS A 571 18.20 6.11 26.17
N THR A 572 19.06 5.65 27.08
CA THR A 572 20.50 6.01 27.09
C THR A 572 21.20 5.55 25.81
N VAL A 573 20.95 4.31 25.35
CA VAL A 573 21.48 3.83 24.07
C VAL A 573 20.95 4.66 22.90
N ASP A 574 19.68 5.03 22.89
CA ASP A 574 19.12 5.89 21.84
C ASP A 574 19.79 7.29 21.83
N ARG A 575 20.03 7.90 23.00
CA ARG A 575 20.76 9.18 23.13
C ARG A 575 22.18 9.12 22.59
N LEU A 576 22.87 7.99 22.75
CA LEU A 576 24.22 7.80 22.23
C LEU A 576 24.35 8.08 20.71
N PHE A 577 23.25 7.88 19.97
CA PHE A 577 23.19 8.08 18.52
C PHE A 577 22.39 9.33 18.11
N ASP A 578 21.97 10.17 19.06
CA ASP A 578 21.18 11.38 18.78
C ASP A 578 21.82 12.63 19.37
N ALA A 579 22.58 13.34 18.54
CA ALA A 579 23.30 14.55 18.94
C ALA A 579 22.39 15.72 19.38
N ARG A 580 21.07 15.62 19.18
CA ARG A 580 20.11 16.63 19.66
C ARG A 580 19.87 16.54 21.17
N TYR A 581 20.20 15.41 21.77
CA TYR A 581 20.06 15.14 23.20
C TYR A 581 21.42 14.77 23.80
N PRO A 582 22.36 15.73 23.87
CA PRO A 582 23.67 15.48 24.45
C PRO A 582 23.55 15.03 25.90
N PHE A 583 24.55 14.29 26.39
CA PHE A 583 24.72 14.09 27.83
C PHE A 583 25.18 15.39 28.47
N GLU A 584 24.55 15.76 29.58
CA GLU A 584 24.90 16.98 30.31
C GLU A 584 26.17 16.77 31.13
N ASP A 585 26.98 17.83 31.27
CA ASP A 585 28.19 17.77 32.09
C ASP A 585 27.83 17.47 33.55
N GLY A 586 28.34 16.35 34.09
CA GLY A 586 28.05 15.90 35.45
C GLY A 586 26.82 15.00 35.59
N GLU A 587 26.11 14.69 34.50
CA GLU A 587 25.03 13.70 34.49
C GLU A 587 25.54 12.32 34.91
N GLN A 588 24.79 11.63 35.77
CA GLN A 588 25.08 10.26 36.21
C GLN A 588 23.98 9.33 35.70
N VAL A 589 24.38 8.30 34.96
CA VAL A 589 23.47 7.24 34.53
C VAL A 589 23.85 5.97 35.28
N GLU A 590 22.90 5.43 36.04
CA GLU A 590 23.11 4.20 36.82
C GLU A 590 23.51 3.03 35.90
N GLY A 591 24.57 2.32 36.29
CA GLY A 591 25.08 1.18 35.52
C GLY A 591 25.96 1.54 34.32
N ILE A 592 26.45 2.78 34.20
CA ILE A 592 27.52 3.15 33.26
C ILE A 592 28.85 3.27 34.01
N GLY A 593 29.93 2.76 33.41
CA GLY A 593 31.27 2.78 34.02
C GLY A 593 31.89 4.19 34.03
N ASP A 594 31.95 4.84 32.86
CA ASP A 594 32.51 6.19 32.70
C ASP A 594 31.61 7.06 31.81
N MET A 595 30.95 8.05 32.42
CA MET A 595 30.08 9.01 31.74
C MET A 595 30.84 9.96 30.79
N GLY A 596 32.10 10.31 31.11
CA GLY A 596 32.95 11.11 30.23
C GLY A 596 33.35 10.35 28.97
N ALA A 597 33.59 9.04 29.10
CA ALA A 597 33.78 8.14 27.97
C ALA A 597 32.50 7.99 27.14
N LEU A 598 31.33 7.84 27.77
CA LEU A 598 30.04 7.76 27.06
C LEU A 598 29.74 9.03 26.25
N THR A 599 29.99 10.20 26.83
CA THR A 599 29.84 11.51 26.16
C THR A 599 30.84 11.65 25.01
N SER A 600 32.08 11.19 25.20
CA SER A 600 33.09 11.16 24.14
C SER A 600 32.72 10.22 22.99
N LEU A 601 32.08 9.09 23.31
CA LEU A 601 31.58 8.13 22.34
C LEU A 601 30.47 8.75 21.49
N GLN A 602 29.47 9.41 22.13
CA GLN A 602 28.40 10.13 21.43
C GLN A 602 28.97 11.16 20.46
N ARG A 603 29.92 11.97 20.92
CA ARG A 603 30.58 13.00 20.11
C ARG A 603 31.32 12.39 18.92
N LYS A 604 32.10 11.33 19.13
CA LYS A 604 32.86 10.67 18.04
C LYS A 604 31.93 10.03 17.01
N LEU A 605 30.86 9.37 17.45
CA LEU A 605 29.83 8.77 16.57
C LEU A 605 29.07 9.84 15.77
N SER A 606 28.79 10.99 16.38
CA SER A 606 28.20 12.14 15.69
C SER A 606 29.14 12.70 14.62
N GLN A 607 30.43 12.91 14.95
CA GLN A 607 31.43 13.48 14.04
C GLN A 607 31.63 12.65 12.77
N ILE A 608 31.70 11.31 12.87
CA ILE A 608 31.89 10.43 11.70
C ILE A 608 30.68 10.39 10.77
N THR A 609 29.54 10.91 11.20
CA THR A 609 28.29 10.98 10.42
C THR A 609 27.88 12.42 10.11
N ASP A 610 28.68 13.42 10.45
CA ASP A 610 28.43 14.82 10.13
C ASP A 610 29.00 15.18 8.76
N LEU A 611 28.22 15.92 7.96
CA LEU A 611 28.62 16.38 6.62
C LEU A 611 29.85 17.30 6.67
N HIS A 612 30.02 18.03 7.78
CA HIS A 612 31.13 18.96 8.01
C HIS A 612 32.24 18.37 8.89
N GLY A 613 32.16 17.08 9.22
CA GLY A 613 33.17 16.40 10.03
C GLY A 613 34.52 16.33 9.30
N PHE A 614 35.58 16.77 9.95
CA PHE A 614 36.96 16.60 9.46
C PHE A 614 37.49 15.16 9.67
N ASP A 615 36.77 14.35 10.44
CA ASP A 615 37.19 13.02 10.87
C ASP A 615 36.50 11.93 10.02
N LEU A 616 37.18 11.49 8.96
CA LEU A 616 36.72 10.37 8.12
C LEU A 616 36.90 9.04 8.89
N LEU A 617 35.93 8.14 8.77
CA LEU A 617 36.06 6.80 9.33
C LEU A 617 37.25 6.07 8.67
N ASN A 618 38.16 5.60 9.50
CA ASN A 618 39.32 4.79 9.11
C ASN A 618 39.59 3.75 10.21
N ALA A 619 40.55 2.85 9.99
CA ALA A 619 40.86 1.78 10.96
C ALA A 619 41.20 2.34 12.35
N THR A 620 42.04 3.38 12.42
CA THR A 620 42.45 4.02 13.69
C THR A 620 41.28 4.65 14.44
N ASN A 621 40.40 5.37 13.72
CA ASN A 621 39.20 5.97 14.30
C ASN A 621 38.21 4.90 14.79
N LEU A 622 38.11 3.77 14.09
CA LEU A 622 37.28 2.64 14.47
C LEU A 622 37.80 1.94 15.75
N GLU A 623 39.11 1.71 15.84
CA GLU A 623 39.78 1.19 17.05
C GLU A 623 39.59 2.15 18.23
N GLY A 624 39.74 3.46 17.99
CA GLY A 624 39.49 4.49 18.99
C GLY A 624 38.05 4.48 19.53
N ILE A 625 37.05 4.27 18.67
CA ILE A 625 35.64 4.10 19.09
C ILE A 625 35.50 2.89 20.02
N GLY A 626 36.15 1.76 19.69
CA GLY A 626 36.16 0.57 20.54
C GLY A 626 36.80 0.83 21.92
N ALA A 627 37.94 1.54 21.95
CA ALA A 627 38.62 1.91 23.19
C ALA A 627 37.80 2.85 24.09
N ILE A 628 37.08 3.81 23.49
CA ILE A 628 36.19 4.72 24.25
C ILE A 628 34.98 3.94 24.78
N ALA A 629 34.36 3.10 23.96
CA ALA A 629 33.20 2.30 24.39
C ALA A 629 33.53 1.33 25.52
N ARG A 630 34.75 0.76 25.52
CA ARG A 630 35.26 -0.08 26.61
C ARG A 630 35.30 0.67 27.94
N LYS A 631 35.77 1.92 27.93
CA LYS A 631 35.80 2.76 29.14
C LYS A 631 34.39 3.09 29.63
N ALA A 632 33.46 3.29 28.71
CA ALA A 632 32.07 3.63 29.05
C ALA A 632 31.30 2.45 29.67
N ALA A 633 31.64 1.21 29.32
CA ALA A 633 30.94 0.04 29.84
C ALA A 633 31.15 -0.21 31.33
N ALA A 634 30.14 -0.76 32.00
CA ALA A 634 30.20 -1.10 33.42
C ALA A 634 31.19 -2.23 33.75
N ALA A 635 31.44 -3.13 32.80
CA ALA A 635 32.31 -4.28 32.97
C ALA A 635 33.29 -4.48 31.80
N PRO A 636 34.41 -5.18 32.02
CA PRO A 636 35.37 -5.51 30.96
C PRO A 636 34.71 -6.33 29.85
N MET A 637 35.00 -5.98 28.60
CA MET A 637 34.53 -6.70 27.42
C MET A 637 35.52 -7.83 27.07
N THR A 638 35.00 -8.89 26.43
CA THR A 638 35.84 -9.91 25.80
C THR A 638 36.43 -9.42 24.48
N ASP A 639 37.58 -9.95 24.06
CA ASP A 639 38.24 -9.58 22.78
C ASP A 639 37.29 -9.67 21.57
N ALA A 640 36.40 -10.66 21.56
CA ALA A 640 35.40 -10.83 20.51
C ALA A 640 34.36 -9.70 20.50
N GLN A 641 33.91 -9.25 21.68
CA GLN A 641 32.99 -8.11 21.82
C GLN A 641 33.68 -6.80 21.43
N GLU A 642 34.95 -6.63 21.80
CA GLU A 642 35.75 -5.45 21.47
C GLU A 642 35.95 -5.27 19.96
N ALA A 643 36.14 -6.37 19.22
CA ALA A 643 36.28 -6.32 17.76
C ALA A 643 34.97 -5.97 17.03
N VAL A 644 33.82 -6.40 17.58
CA VAL A 644 32.50 -6.30 16.91
C VAL A 644 31.74 -5.03 17.30
N LEU A 645 31.89 -4.54 18.52
CA LEU A 645 31.19 -3.34 19.01
C LEU A 645 31.37 -2.11 18.09
N PRO A 646 32.59 -1.68 17.73
CA PRO A 646 32.75 -0.47 16.92
C PRO A 646 32.12 -0.64 15.54
N GLN A 647 32.14 -1.85 14.95
CA GLN A 647 31.47 -2.17 13.68
C GLN A 647 29.94 -1.99 13.77
N HIS A 648 29.31 -2.43 14.87
CA HIS A 648 27.88 -2.27 15.08
C HIS A 648 27.49 -0.83 15.46
N ALA A 649 28.27 -0.16 16.30
CA ALA A 649 28.02 1.22 16.70
C ALA A 649 28.14 2.19 15.52
N VAL A 650 29.20 2.09 14.71
CA VAL A 650 29.35 2.92 13.51
C VAL A 650 28.23 2.67 12.51
N ARG A 651 27.91 1.39 12.27
CA ARG A 651 26.80 1.02 11.38
C ARG A 651 25.46 1.57 11.87
N ARG A 652 25.17 1.46 13.16
CA ARG A 652 24.00 2.05 13.81
C ARG A 652 23.94 3.57 13.59
N ALA A 653 25.06 4.27 13.72
CA ALA A 653 25.16 5.72 13.53
C ALA A 653 24.86 6.12 12.08
N PHE A 654 25.51 5.48 11.09
CA PHE A 654 25.28 5.77 9.67
C PHE A 654 23.84 5.47 9.25
N LEU A 655 23.35 4.25 9.50
CA LEU A 655 22.05 3.80 9.00
C LEU A 655 20.88 4.54 9.65
N GLU A 656 21.00 4.97 10.91
CA GLU A 656 19.96 5.79 11.56
C GLU A 656 19.94 7.23 11.06
N ASN A 657 21.11 7.83 10.82
CA ASN A 657 21.18 9.16 10.22
C ASN A 657 20.60 9.15 8.80
N ILE A 658 20.95 8.14 7.99
CA ILE A 658 20.32 7.92 6.68
C ILE A 658 18.80 7.79 6.84
N ARG A 659 18.32 6.93 7.76
CA ARG A 659 16.87 6.76 8.03
C ARG A 659 16.18 8.07 8.42
N THR A 660 16.82 8.88 9.27
CA THR A 660 16.28 10.15 9.76
C THR A 660 16.17 11.19 8.64
N VAL A 661 17.23 11.31 7.82
CA VAL A 661 17.26 12.20 6.66
C VAL A 661 16.22 11.77 5.61
N LEU A 662 16.11 10.47 5.32
CA LEU A 662 15.08 9.94 4.42
C LEU A 662 13.68 10.26 4.92
N ARG A 663 13.38 10.06 6.21
CA ARG A 663 12.06 10.45 6.78
C ARG A 663 11.76 11.94 6.62
N ARG A 664 12.77 12.81 6.77
CA ARG A 664 12.64 14.26 6.56
C ARG A 664 12.30 14.59 5.10
N ILE A 665 12.97 13.95 4.15
CA ILE A 665 12.68 14.06 2.71
C ILE A 665 11.26 13.55 2.41
N GLY A 666 10.89 12.38 2.94
CA GLY A 666 9.58 11.75 2.76
C GLY A 666 8.40 12.63 3.22
N ARG A 667 8.55 13.37 4.33
CA ARG A 667 7.53 14.33 4.82
C ARG A 667 7.26 15.46 3.82
N ARG A 668 8.22 15.79 2.96
CA ARG A 668 8.12 16.87 1.95
C ARG A 668 7.92 16.35 0.53
N ALA A 669 7.79 15.04 0.34
CA ALA A 669 7.59 14.43 -0.97
C ALA A 669 6.45 15.05 -1.82
N PRO A 670 5.28 15.45 -1.28
CA PRO A 670 4.26 16.12 -2.09
C PRO A 670 4.73 17.45 -2.68
N GLN A 671 5.55 18.21 -1.95
CA GLN A 671 6.12 19.47 -2.44
C GLN A 671 7.19 19.22 -3.49
N LEU A 672 8.03 18.18 -3.29
CA LEU A 672 9.03 17.74 -4.26
C LEU A 672 8.39 17.30 -5.59
N ARG A 673 7.33 16.48 -5.54
CA ARG A 673 6.58 16.05 -6.73
C ARG A 673 5.86 17.21 -7.41
N ALA A 674 5.28 18.14 -6.64
CA ALA A 674 4.65 19.33 -7.20
C ALA A 674 5.65 20.27 -7.92
N ALA A 675 6.91 20.27 -7.48
CA ALA A 675 8.01 20.96 -8.17
C ALA A 675 8.59 20.14 -9.34
N GLY A 676 8.05 18.94 -9.60
CA GLY A 676 8.49 18.02 -10.65
C GLY A 676 9.90 17.46 -10.44
N ILE A 677 10.35 17.33 -9.18
CA ILE A 677 11.66 16.72 -8.89
C ILE A 677 11.57 15.21 -9.08
N GLU A 678 12.39 14.69 -10.00
CA GLU A 678 12.51 13.27 -10.37
C GLU A 678 13.12 12.48 -9.22
N ALA A 679 12.27 11.69 -8.56
CA ALA A 679 12.68 10.80 -7.50
C ALA A 679 11.63 9.71 -7.28
N ASP A 680 10.95 9.25 -8.33
CA ASP A 680 9.81 8.36 -8.16
C ASP A 680 10.21 7.08 -7.42
N ASP A 681 11.34 6.45 -7.74
CA ASP A 681 11.78 5.24 -7.01
C ASP A 681 12.14 5.53 -5.54
N LEU A 682 12.97 6.56 -5.29
CA LEU A 682 13.40 6.90 -3.93
C LEU A 682 12.23 7.42 -3.07
N LEU A 683 11.46 8.38 -3.60
CA LEU A 683 10.29 8.92 -2.91
C LEU A 683 9.19 7.86 -2.80
N ASP A 684 9.00 6.95 -3.75
CA ASP A 684 8.02 5.86 -3.61
C ASP A 684 8.39 4.94 -2.44
N VAL A 685 9.67 4.57 -2.31
CA VAL A 685 10.18 3.75 -1.20
C VAL A 685 10.05 4.51 0.13
N VAL A 686 10.53 5.75 0.18
CA VAL A 686 10.57 6.56 1.41
C VAL A 686 9.18 7.00 1.88
N THR A 687 8.27 7.29 0.95
CA THR A 687 6.87 7.62 1.29
C THR A 687 5.99 6.40 1.47
N ALA A 688 6.53 5.21 1.16
CA ALA A 688 5.86 3.92 1.30
C ALA A 688 4.42 3.96 0.79
N HIS A 689 4.26 4.39 -0.47
CA HIS A 689 3.02 4.58 -1.22
C HIS A 689 1.80 5.04 -0.39
N ARG A 690 1.52 6.35 -0.44
CA ARG A 690 0.38 7.05 0.18
C ARG A 690 -1.01 6.65 -0.35
N ARG A 691 -1.23 5.41 -0.83
CA ARG A 691 -2.60 4.93 -1.05
C ARG A 691 -3.22 4.73 0.31
N TRP A 692 -4.38 5.33 0.52
CA TRP A 692 -5.11 5.11 1.75
C TRP A 692 -5.41 3.60 1.89
N ARG A 693 -5.15 3.08 3.09
CA ARG A 693 -5.45 1.71 3.52
C ARG A 693 -5.97 1.79 4.94
N ALA A 694 -6.87 0.91 5.34
CA ALA A 694 -7.31 0.84 6.73
C ALA A 694 -6.10 0.71 7.68
N ALA A 695 -5.23 -0.28 7.45
CA ALA A 695 -3.95 -0.49 8.16
C ALA A 695 -2.75 -0.25 7.21
N PRO A 696 -2.18 0.97 7.14
CA PRO A 696 -1.18 1.34 6.14
C PRO A 696 0.25 0.90 6.45
N PHE A 697 0.58 0.49 7.67
CA PHE A 697 1.95 0.26 8.09
C PHE A 697 2.25 -1.15 8.65
N GLY A 698 1.31 -2.08 8.49
CA GLY A 698 1.48 -3.41 9.05
C GLY A 698 1.36 -3.43 10.58
N PRO A 699 1.61 -4.59 11.20
CA PRO A 699 1.31 -4.86 12.62
C PRO A 699 2.08 -3.96 13.61
N LEU A 700 3.19 -3.36 13.18
CA LEU A 700 3.99 -2.45 14.01
C LEU A 700 3.53 -1.00 13.93
N GLY A 701 2.50 -0.68 13.13
CA GLY A 701 1.97 0.67 12.98
C GLY A 701 2.97 1.68 12.42
N ARG A 702 4.10 1.25 11.86
CA ARG A 702 5.11 2.14 11.26
C ARG A 702 5.79 1.47 10.07
N PRO A 703 6.20 2.24 9.04
CA PRO A 703 6.98 1.69 7.95
C PRO A 703 8.32 1.18 8.49
N LEU A 704 8.68 -0.05 8.12
CA LEU A 704 9.98 -0.63 8.46
C LEU A 704 10.97 -0.28 7.37
N ILE A 705 12.05 0.36 7.78
CA ILE A 705 13.16 0.69 6.91
C ILE A 705 14.31 -0.23 7.28
N ALA A 706 14.68 -1.08 6.34
CA ALA A 706 15.83 -1.97 6.39
C ALA A 706 16.86 -1.55 5.35
N PHE A 707 18.10 -1.98 5.57
CA PHE A 707 19.20 -1.77 4.64
C PHE A 707 19.78 -3.11 4.24
N GLU A 708 20.22 -3.24 3.00
CA GLU A 708 20.94 -4.42 2.53
C GLU A 708 22.33 -4.02 2.05
N GLU A 709 23.33 -4.67 2.64
CA GLU A 709 24.73 -4.57 2.25
C GLU A 709 24.99 -5.62 1.18
N VAL A 710 25.18 -5.18 -0.06
CA VAL A 710 25.64 -6.06 -1.12
C VAL A 710 27.14 -5.84 -1.25
N PHE A 711 27.91 -6.87 -0.95
CA PHE A 711 29.35 -6.89 -1.06
C PHE A 711 29.78 -8.21 -1.66
N ASP A 712 30.60 -8.14 -2.70
CA ASP A 712 31.22 -9.30 -3.34
C ASP A 712 32.74 -9.17 -3.19
N PRO A 713 33.42 -10.11 -2.51
CA PRO A 713 34.88 -10.06 -2.37
C PRO A 713 35.60 -10.23 -3.71
N GLU A 714 34.99 -10.86 -4.71
CA GLU A 714 35.56 -11.05 -6.05
C GLU A 714 35.34 -9.81 -6.94
N ASP A 715 34.25 -9.08 -6.70
CA ASP A 715 33.93 -7.81 -7.39
C ASP A 715 33.58 -6.69 -6.40
N VAL A 716 34.61 -6.05 -5.85
CA VAL A 716 34.46 -4.88 -4.97
C VAL A 716 33.70 -3.75 -5.65
N SER A 717 33.72 -3.66 -6.99
CA SER A 717 33.00 -2.63 -7.73
C SER A 717 31.48 -2.80 -7.67
N ALA A 718 30.99 -4.02 -7.45
CA ALA A 718 29.58 -4.32 -7.23
C ALA A 718 29.06 -3.93 -5.84
N THR A 719 29.93 -3.42 -4.94
CA THR A 719 29.53 -3.02 -3.59
C THR A 719 28.47 -1.92 -3.63
N ARG A 720 27.34 -2.14 -2.93
CA ARG A 720 26.23 -1.18 -2.87
C ARG A 720 25.44 -1.29 -1.58
N LEU A 721 24.80 -0.18 -1.22
CA LEU A 721 23.85 -0.08 -0.12
C LEU A 721 22.43 0.06 -0.69
N GLN A 722 21.56 -0.88 -0.36
CA GLN A 722 20.15 -0.82 -0.76
C GLN A 722 19.27 -0.44 0.42
N LEU A 723 18.28 0.41 0.18
CA LEU A 723 17.20 0.74 1.10
C LEU A 723 15.99 -0.14 0.79
N HIS A 724 15.46 -0.83 1.78
CA HIS A 724 14.19 -1.55 1.68
C HIS A 724 13.17 -0.91 2.61
N ALA A 725 12.03 -0.47 2.08
CA ALA A 725 10.89 -0.06 2.88
C ALA A 725 9.80 -1.14 2.81
N LEU A 726 9.39 -1.63 3.98
CA LEU A 726 8.25 -2.52 4.15
C LEU A 726 7.11 -1.71 4.77
N ALA A 727 5.99 -1.61 4.05
CA ALA A 727 4.77 -0.99 4.52
C ALA A 727 3.53 -1.74 4.00
N GLY A 728 2.38 -1.37 4.56
CA GLY A 728 1.12 -2.05 4.35
C GLY A 728 0.98 -3.30 5.22
N ASP A 729 -0.26 -3.78 5.27
CA ASP A 729 -0.61 -5.05 5.90
C ASP A 729 -1.41 -5.90 4.90
N PRO A 730 -0.73 -6.68 4.03
CA PRO A 730 -1.43 -7.53 3.06
C PRO A 730 -2.38 -8.54 3.73
N HIS A 731 -2.05 -9.01 4.93
CA HIS A 731 -2.88 -9.94 5.70
C HIS A 731 -4.18 -9.28 6.14
N THR A 732 -4.09 -8.19 6.90
CA THR A 732 -5.26 -7.45 7.36
C THR A 732 -6.08 -6.93 6.19
N TYR A 733 -5.43 -6.38 5.16
CA TYR A 733 -6.12 -5.85 3.99
C TYR A 733 -6.98 -6.93 3.31
N THR A 734 -6.40 -8.10 3.05
CA THR A 734 -7.11 -9.19 2.36
C THR A 734 -8.21 -9.79 3.24
N ALA A 735 -7.98 -9.91 4.56
CA ALA A 735 -8.96 -10.44 5.50
C ALA A 735 -10.13 -9.49 5.80
N THR A 736 -9.92 -8.18 5.75
CA THR A 736 -10.91 -7.15 6.13
C THR A 736 -11.41 -6.33 4.94
N LEU A 737 -11.21 -6.82 3.71
CA LEU A 737 -11.59 -6.12 2.48
C LEU A 737 -13.09 -5.79 2.47
N GLY A 738 -13.94 -6.73 2.88
CA GLY A 738 -15.40 -6.56 2.98
C GLY A 738 -15.91 -5.92 4.27
N ASP A 739 -15.04 -5.68 5.26
CA ASP A 739 -15.41 -5.09 6.56
C ASP A 739 -14.88 -3.65 6.67
N VAL A 740 -13.80 -3.44 7.44
CA VAL A 740 -13.22 -2.11 7.71
C VAL A 740 -12.93 -1.33 6.44
N THR A 741 -12.38 -1.99 5.42
CA THR A 741 -12.02 -1.33 4.15
C THR A 741 -13.25 -0.89 3.38
N ALA A 742 -14.25 -1.77 3.23
CA ALA A 742 -15.53 -1.43 2.59
C ALA A 742 -16.27 -0.34 3.36
N LEU A 743 -16.36 -0.45 4.68
CA LEU A 743 -16.97 0.56 5.55
C LEU A 743 -16.31 1.93 5.33
N ALA A 744 -14.98 2.00 5.29
CA ALA A 744 -14.28 3.27 5.10
C ALA A 744 -14.43 3.86 3.70
N TYR A 745 -14.56 3.03 2.68
CA TYR A 745 -14.78 3.53 1.33
C TYR A 745 -16.22 3.96 1.06
N CYS A 746 -17.20 3.16 1.48
CA CYS A 746 -18.59 3.34 1.07
C CYS A 746 -19.61 3.39 2.23
N GLY A 747 -19.16 3.31 3.49
CA GLY A 747 -20.03 3.34 4.67
C GLY A 747 -20.78 2.04 4.92
N ARG A 748 -20.50 0.98 4.15
CA ARG A 748 -21.23 -0.30 4.20
C ARG A 748 -20.26 -1.47 4.10
N ARG A 749 -20.62 -2.59 4.72
CA ARG A 749 -19.90 -3.87 4.55
C ARG A 749 -20.20 -4.46 3.17
N ARG A 750 -19.35 -5.39 2.73
CA ARG A 750 -19.49 -6.11 1.46
C ARG A 750 -19.25 -7.59 1.60
N ILE A 751 -19.98 -8.34 0.79
CA ILE A 751 -19.76 -9.77 0.60
C ILE A 751 -18.47 -9.92 -0.21
N VAL A 752 -17.44 -10.50 0.40
CA VAL A 752 -16.17 -10.82 -0.27
C VAL A 752 -15.88 -12.29 -0.06
N VAL A 753 -15.78 -13.04 -1.16
CA VAL A 753 -15.50 -14.48 -1.16
C VAL A 753 -14.13 -14.72 -1.78
N GLY A 754 -13.20 -15.27 -1.00
CA GLY A 754 -11.89 -15.69 -1.47
C GLY A 754 -11.91 -17.16 -1.90
N LEU A 755 -11.52 -17.44 -3.13
CA LEU A 755 -11.39 -18.78 -3.69
C LEU A 755 -9.90 -19.10 -3.81
N SER A 756 -9.44 -20.21 -3.24
CA SER A 756 -8.04 -20.66 -3.39
C SER A 756 -7.92 -22.13 -2.96
N ALA A 757 -6.86 -22.81 -3.39
CA ALA A 757 -6.50 -24.15 -2.90
C ALA A 757 -5.44 -24.08 -1.78
N SER A 758 -4.74 -22.96 -1.68
CA SER A 758 -3.56 -22.77 -0.82
C SER A 758 -3.74 -21.68 0.23
N ALA A 759 -4.89 -21.00 0.24
CA ALA A 759 -5.20 -19.93 1.20
C ALA A 759 -5.21 -20.37 2.68
N PHE A 760 -5.36 -21.67 2.95
CA PHE A 760 -5.35 -22.20 4.32
C PHE A 760 -4.15 -23.13 4.55
N MET A 761 -2.95 -22.55 4.52
CA MET A 761 -1.69 -23.24 4.85
C MET A 761 -1.01 -22.57 6.05
N PRO A 762 -1.33 -22.93 7.30
CA PRO A 762 -0.70 -22.35 8.47
C PRO A 762 0.83 -22.31 8.35
N PHE A 763 1.47 -21.26 8.85
CA PHE A 763 2.91 -20.97 8.75
C PHE A 763 3.42 -20.51 7.37
N ALA A 764 2.65 -20.67 6.28
CA ALA A 764 3.02 -20.11 4.97
C ALA A 764 2.65 -18.63 4.89
N SER A 765 3.46 -17.73 5.47
CA SER A 765 3.12 -16.30 5.64
C SER A 765 2.65 -15.56 4.37
N ARG A 766 3.14 -15.95 3.18
CA ARG A 766 2.70 -15.38 1.90
C ARG A 766 1.32 -15.89 1.45
N HIS A 767 1.01 -17.15 1.74
CA HIS A 767 -0.16 -17.85 1.19
C HIS A 767 -1.30 -18.01 2.20
N HIS A 768 -0.99 -18.14 3.48
CA HIS A 768 -1.98 -18.24 4.54
C HIS A 768 -2.74 -16.93 4.70
N LEU A 769 -4.06 -16.98 4.54
CA LEU A 769 -4.92 -15.89 4.94
C LEU A 769 -5.25 -15.99 6.42
N VAL A 770 -5.18 -14.85 7.11
CA VAL A 770 -5.56 -14.72 8.53
C VAL A 770 -7.09 -14.82 8.72
N ALA A 771 -7.86 -14.61 7.65
CA ALA A 771 -9.31 -14.80 7.68
C ALA A 771 -9.66 -16.27 8.00
N PRO A 772 -10.67 -16.52 8.86
CA PRO A 772 -11.06 -17.88 9.19
C PRO A 772 -11.62 -18.59 7.96
N LEU A 773 -11.26 -19.86 7.81
CA LEU A 773 -11.87 -20.75 6.82
C LEU A 773 -13.39 -20.75 7.01
N THR A 774 -14.14 -20.43 5.96
CA THR A 774 -15.61 -20.40 6.00
C THR A 774 -16.17 -21.71 5.46
N TRP A 775 -15.65 -22.13 4.31
CA TRP A 775 -16.02 -23.39 3.67
C TRP A 775 -14.80 -24.13 3.15
N TYR A 776 -14.93 -25.45 3.07
CA TYR A 776 -13.94 -26.27 2.38
C TYR A 776 -14.59 -27.40 1.59
N VAL A 777 -13.88 -27.86 0.57
CA VAL A 777 -14.15 -29.13 -0.11
C VAL A 777 -13.03 -30.10 0.26
N PRO A 778 -13.33 -31.30 0.78
CA PRO A 778 -12.34 -32.33 1.06
C PRO A 778 -11.51 -32.73 -0.18
N ASP A 779 -10.21 -32.99 0.02
CA ASP A 779 -9.28 -33.32 -1.08
C ASP A 779 -9.51 -34.71 -1.69
N ASP A 780 -10.13 -35.62 -0.95
CA ASP A 780 -10.45 -36.99 -1.38
C ASP A 780 -11.52 -37.05 -2.48
N VAL A 781 -12.28 -35.97 -2.66
CA VAL A 781 -13.35 -35.84 -3.68
C VAL A 781 -12.81 -35.82 -5.11
N VAL A 782 -11.57 -35.36 -5.32
CA VAL A 782 -10.99 -35.18 -6.67
C VAL A 782 -10.11 -36.37 -7.08
N SER A 783 -9.99 -37.43 -6.27
CA SER A 783 -9.11 -38.59 -6.54
C SER A 783 -7.64 -38.21 -6.88
N SER A 784 -7.19 -37.03 -6.48
CA SER A 784 -5.92 -36.44 -6.94
C SER A 784 -4.76 -36.60 -5.96
N ILE A 785 -5.03 -36.91 -4.69
CA ILE A 785 -4.00 -37.05 -3.66
C ILE A 785 -3.95 -38.51 -3.19
N THR A 786 -3.02 -39.28 -3.73
CA THR A 786 -2.61 -40.57 -3.14
C THR A 786 -1.40 -40.31 -2.25
N VAL A 787 -1.60 -40.24 -0.92
CA VAL A 787 -0.48 -40.16 0.02
C VAL A 787 0.20 -41.53 0.04
N ARG A 788 1.30 -41.68 -0.70
CA ARG A 788 2.21 -42.82 -0.54
C ARG A 788 3.17 -42.49 0.60
N LEU A 789 2.93 -43.10 1.76
CA LEU A 789 3.88 -43.09 2.86
C LEU A 789 5.19 -43.72 2.35
N ALA A 790 6.20 -42.89 2.10
CA ALA A 790 7.56 -43.39 1.90
C ALA A 790 8.08 -43.86 3.27
N PRO A 791 8.50 -45.12 3.42
CA PRO A 791 9.19 -45.53 4.64
C PRO A 791 10.46 -44.69 4.74
N VAL A 792 10.59 -43.93 5.83
CA VAL A 792 11.83 -43.24 6.15
C VAL A 792 12.85 -44.32 6.49
N SER A 793 13.67 -44.72 5.51
CA SER A 793 14.84 -45.55 5.80
C SER A 793 15.82 -44.70 6.61
N SER A 794 16.03 -45.07 7.87
CA SER A 794 16.95 -44.44 8.81
C SER A 794 18.42 -44.69 8.46
N THR A 795 18.82 -44.49 7.21
CA THR A 795 20.19 -44.71 6.77
C THR A 795 20.54 -43.86 5.55
N THR A 796 20.75 -42.54 5.71
CA THR A 796 21.80 -41.81 4.97
C THR A 796 21.99 -40.41 5.54
N ALA A 797 23.02 -40.29 6.37
CA ALA A 797 23.85 -39.09 6.37
C ALA A 797 24.58 -39.03 5.00
N ALA A 798 24.77 -37.81 4.50
CA ALA A 798 25.45 -37.43 3.25
C ALA A 798 24.64 -37.54 1.95
N LEU A 799 24.47 -36.38 1.30
CA LEU A 799 24.48 -36.04 -0.13
C LEU A 799 24.00 -34.58 -0.20
N SER A 800 24.83 -33.52 -0.29
CA SER A 800 25.74 -33.12 -1.37
C SER A 800 25.16 -33.28 -2.79
N GLU A 801 24.93 -32.14 -3.42
CA GLU A 801 25.05 -31.84 -4.86
C GLU A 801 23.97 -32.28 -5.88
N VAL A 802 23.57 -31.27 -6.72
CA VAL A 802 23.18 -31.33 -8.15
C VAL A 802 21.70 -31.74 -8.42
N VAL A 803 20.79 -31.01 -9.09
CA VAL A 803 20.74 -29.82 -9.99
C VAL A 803 19.61 -28.89 -9.56
#